data_AF-A0A920CW41-F1
#
_entry.id   AF-A0A920CW41-F1
#
_cell.length_a   1.000
_cell.length_b   1.000
_cell.length_c   1.000
_cell.angle_alpha   90.00
_cell.angle_beta   90.00
_cell.angle_gamma   90.00
#
_symmetry.space_group_name_H-M   'P 1'
#
loop_
_entity.id
_entity.type
_entity.pdbx_description
1 polymer ?
#
loop_
_entity_poly.entity_id
_entity_poly.type
_entity_poly.pdbx_seq_one_letter_code
_entity_poly.pdbx_strand_id
1 'polypeptide(L)'
;MTEYDKLRAAVTVQTIEDILTLPLVKENYNDYYDMDKNGYWDGRLFYGFRLPEQGPARLTVGEESTNENGEEDMLFFHYDIDVDEQGNKTVGLYCQEGNGHEKAVKPLWPGDTNTLKKALRYFERLNAKVRYDNKQYVQERERQNAESEAFKKMKEQYMQALMQQEDLIDRTCTLLEHTFRIITVKQADNLLNAIEHPTRDTPLYDILNGAWLHLMDEKPAYYLLSEENVHLQRLDMAQLMEEADRLNFTIAGCIFAANLMVDTFIEAYDTDYSPPMVVFGDLTGRHIALWGATFFVGGDVSCECLYGFYNHGQLVVAGTLKSGVIIADDFEMYFGKIGSNVLISNNDIYGIDKFQNESGSMIEQWTLYPSTYRAKDVLHDVMVDYDASPDGLWPDRSMLVRRFEEGGPVIDWERLEQTYENFAEELPAAFDEIFHGWEQEGERLYKIKMDDSGSCFFFQSHEQEWKQAGFIDGTRYYILRVCWYITEQSWEMLYDVYNEQWELQYQFQTAPEDQYTSTLAVKKRFREALQALRRQRRPGGKLLDVLSMGEGHPDVQEVVRASDLYIPSGSIVAADPLTNMERPAFVRRSPVGTFPVYLYIERHYGRICCAEIRFSEDEVATWEMAVLSGQKVEELKVGEIFGYPVDTGLGCFMDEESARQLIMHQQELGEHYYDDYLSELLEGDEAISSDYCTAVPFPAQPHNAAVFRAGWGDGFYASYFALNEKGQVVRLITDFNCLDEHC
;
A
#
# COMPACT_ATOMS: atom_id res chain seq x y z
N MET A 1 2.26 11.31 61.46
CA MET A 1 1.96 11.93 60.16
C MET A 1 1.05 10.98 59.42
N THR A 2 -0.15 11.43 59.05
CA THR A 2 -1.11 10.61 58.29
C THR A 2 -0.62 10.39 56.85
N GLU A 3 -1.19 9.45 56.11
CA GLU A 3 -0.85 9.26 54.68
C GLU A 3 -1.27 10.46 53.83
N TYR A 4 -2.33 11.17 54.25
CA TYR A 4 -2.74 12.43 53.63
C TYR A 4 -1.67 13.52 53.81
N ASP A 5 -1.11 13.65 55.01
CA ASP A 5 -0.03 14.62 55.28
C ASP A 5 1.24 14.32 54.48
N LYS A 6 1.58 13.03 54.32
CA LYS A 6 2.73 12.60 53.49
C LYS A 6 2.50 12.94 52.01
N LEU A 7 1.31 12.66 51.48
CA LEU A 7 0.95 13.00 50.10
C LEU A 7 1.00 14.51 49.88
N ARG A 8 0.45 15.31 50.80
CA ARG A 8 0.51 16.78 50.75
C ARG A 8 1.93 17.35 50.86
N ALA A 9 2.82 16.65 51.55
CA ALA A 9 4.22 17.04 51.63
C ALA A 9 5.01 16.73 50.34
N ALA A 10 4.64 15.65 49.64
CA ALA A 10 5.28 15.26 48.37
C ALA A 10 4.73 16.06 47.17
N VAL A 11 3.40 16.23 47.09
CA VAL A 11 2.73 16.91 45.99
C VAL A 11 2.58 18.40 46.33
N THR A 12 3.59 19.18 45.97
CA THR A 12 3.58 20.64 46.15
C THR A 12 3.42 21.37 44.81
N VAL A 13 2.97 22.62 44.86
CA VAL A 13 2.92 23.52 43.70
C VAL A 13 4.27 23.55 43.00
N GLN A 14 5.36 23.73 43.76
CA GLN A 14 6.72 23.78 43.21
C GLN A 14 7.08 22.48 42.48
N THR A 15 6.77 21.32 43.04
CA THR A 15 7.11 20.03 42.42
C THR A 15 6.37 19.83 41.09
N ILE A 16 5.10 20.22 41.02
CA ILE A 16 4.30 20.15 39.79
C ILE A 16 4.88 21.10 38.73
N GLU A 17 5.14 22.36 39.09
CA GLU A 17 5.70 23.35 38.17
C GLU A 17 7.11 22.99 37.67
N ASP A 18 7.95 22.45 38.55
CA ASP A 18 9.27 21.96 38.16
C ASP A 18 9.20 20.85 37.12
N ILE A 19 8.21 19.95 37.21
CA ILE A 19 8.03 18.86 36.24
C ILE A 19 7.51 19.43 34.92
N LEU A 20 6.49 20.29 34.96
CA LEU A 20 5.89 20.89 33.76
C LEU A 20 6.83 21.85 33.01
N THR A 21 7.93 22.27 33.62
CA THR A 21 8.95 23.11 32.99
C THR A 21 10.11 22.34 32.36
N LEU A 22 10.15 21.01 32.51
CA LEU A 22 11.19 20.16 31.93
C LEU A 22 11.14 20.20 30.39
N PRO A 23 12.30 20.29 29.70
CA PRO A 23 12.39 20.25 28.24
C PRO A 23 11.60 19.11 27.59
N LEU A 24 11.74 17.89 28.11
CA LEU A 24 11.01 16.71 27.63
C LEU A 24 9.50 16.95 27.58
N VAL A 25 8.94 17.57 28.62
CA VAL A 25 7.50 17.84 28.71
C VAL A 25 7.11 18.96 27.75
N LYS A 26 7.86 20.06 27.71
CA LYS A 26 7.54 21.21 26.85
C LYS A 26 7.71 20.96 25.35
N GLU A 27 8.58 20.03 24.97
CA GLU A 27 8.92 19.77 23.57
C GLU A 27 8.13 18.59 23.00
N ASN A 28 7.98 17.50 23.77
CA ASN A 28 7.33 16.28 23.28
C ASN A 28 5.92 16.05 23.83
N TYR A 29 5.59 16.58 25.02
CA TYR A 29 4.31 16.33 25.69
C TYR A 29 3.59 17.63 26.06
N ASN A 30 3.39 18.47 25.04
CA ASN A 30 3.00 19.86 25.18
C ASN A 30 1.57 20.16 24.76
N ASP A 31 0.75 19.15 24.49
CA ASP A 31 -0.68 19.32 24.20
C ASP A 31 -1.48 18.23 24.91
N TYR A 32 -2.18 18.62 25.98
CA TYR A 32 -2.96 17.69 26.81
C TYR A 32 -4.17 17.10 26.09
N TYR A 33 -4.65 17.74 25.02
CA TYR A 33 -5.84 17.31 24.28
C TYR A 33 -5.51 16.51 23.01
N ASP A 34 -4.23 16.39 22.67
CA ASP A 34 -3.68 15.52 21.63
C ASP A 34 -3.22 14.19 22.28
N MET A 35 -3.77 13.06 21.83
CA MET A 35 -3.50 11.75 22.44
C MET A 35 -2.02 11.34 22.38
N ASP A 36 -1.27 11.85 21.39
CA ASP A 36 0.14 11.51 21.22
C ASP A 36 1.08 12.45 22.00
N LYS A 37 0.56 13.57 22.50
CA LYS A 37 1.33 14.64 23.18
C LYS A 37 0.86 14.96 24.59
N ASN A 38 -0.12 14.23 25.12
CA ASN A 38 -0.66 14.48 26.44
C ASN A 38 0.18 13.86 27.57
N GLY A 39 1.08 12.93 27.24
CA GLY A 39 1.82 12.13 28.22
C GLY A 39 2.50 10.90 27.62
N TYR A 40 3.01 10.02 28.49
CA TYR A 40 3.59 8.75 28.08
C TYR A 40 3.47 7.68 29.18
N TRP A 41 3.72 6.42 28.78
CA TRP A 41 3.61 5.25 29.65
C TRP A 41 4.94 4.83 30.29
N ASP A 42 4.89 4.40 31.54
CA ASP A 42 5.96 3.75 32.32
C ASP A 42 5.48 2.39 32.85
N GLY A 43 5.55 1.37 32.00
CA GLY A 43 4.88 0.10 32.24
C GLY A 43 3.37 0.30 32.25
N ARG A 44 2.69 -0.11 33.33
CA ARG A 44 1.22 0.01 33.49
C ARG A 44 0.73 1.38 33.96
N LEU A 45 1.64 2.36 34.09
CA LEU A 45 1.29 3.70 34.57
C LEU A 45 1.40 4.71 33.43
N PHE A 46 0.36 5.48 33.22
CA PHE A 46 0.34 6.62 32.31
C PHE A 46 0.66 7.90 33.06
N TYR A 47 1.60 8.71 32.56
CA TYR A 47 1.94 10.03 33.10
C TYR A 47 1.49 11.13 32.14
N GLY A 48 0.49 11.91 32.56
CA GLY A 48 -0.08 12.99 31.75
C GLY A 48 0.29 14.39 32.27
N PHE A 49 0.40 15.36 31.36
CA PHE A 49 0.89 16.71 31.63
C PHE A 49 0.00 17.78 31.00
N ARG A 50 -0.65 18.62 31.82
CA ARG A 50 -1.36 19.82 31.32
C ARG A 50 -0.60 21.07 31.68
N LEU A 51 -0.11 21.77 30.66
CA LEU A 51 0.60 23.03 30.83
C LEU A 51 -0.36 24.16 31.23
N PRO A 52 0.09 25.18 32.00
CA PRO A 52 -0.76 26.29 32.45
C PRO A 52 -1.47 27.08 31.33
N GLU A 53 -0.91 27.06 30.13
CA GLU A 53 -1.43 27.74 28.93
C GLU A 53 -2.73 27.09 28.40
N GLN A 54 -2.99 25.83 28.79
CA GLN A 54 -4.12 25.01 28.32
C GLN A 54 -5.22 24.86 29.37
N GLY A 55 -5.05 25.48 30.55
CA GLY A 55 -5.95 25.38 31.70
C GLY A 55 -5.18 25.25 33.01
N PRO A 56 -5.86 24.91 34.13
CA PRO A 56 -5.20 24.70 35.41
C PRO A 56 -4.11 23.64 35.29
N ALA A 57 -2.89 24.00 35.68
CA ALA A 57 -1.72 23.12 35.54
C ALA A 57 -1.98 21.80 36.28
N ARG A 58 -1.74 20.67 35.60
CA ARG A 58 -2.10 19.34 36.12
C ARG A 58 -1.03 18.31 35.81
N LEU A 59 -0.75 17.45 36.79
CA LEU A 59 -0.14 16.14 36.56
C LEU A 59 -1.18 15.04 36.76
N THR A 60 -1.16 14.05 35.87
CA THR A 60 -2.04 12.89 35.96
C THR A 60 -1.20 11.62 36.06
N VAL A 61 -1.55 10.71 36.97
CA VAL A 61 -1.07 9.33 36.93
C VAL A 61 -2.25 8.40 36.74
N GLY A 62 -2.35 7.77 35.57
CA GLY A 62 -3.29 6.70 35.28
C GLY A 62 -2.66 5.34 35.54
N GLU A 63 -3.44 4.37 35.99
CA GLU A 63 -3.05 2.97 36.07
C GLU A 63 -4.07 2.11 35.35
N GLU A 64 -3.59 1.21 34.50
CA GLU A 64 -4.41 0.12 33.95
C GLU A 64 -4.90 -0.79 35.07
N SER A 65 -6.22 -0.94 35.11
CA SER A 65 -6.94 -1.84 35.98
C SER A 65 -7.88 -2.70 35.14
N THR A 66 -8.46 -3.71 35.76
CA THR A 66 -9.51 -4.51 35.15
C THR A 66 -10.75 -4.28 35.98
N ASN A 67 -11.87 -3.90 35.36
CA ASN A 67 -13.12 -3.70 36.07
C ASN A 67 -13.73 -5.04 36.51
N GLU A 68 -14.82 -5.00 37.28
CA GLU A 68 -15.49 -6.20 37.80
C GLU A 68 -16.05 -7.13 36.70
N ASN A 69 -16.13 -6.66 35.45
CA ASN A 69 -16.58 -7.42 34.27
C ASN A 69 -15.43 -8.02 33.44
N GLY A 70 -14.18 -7.87 33.89
CA GLY A 70 -13.02 -8.39 33.16
C GLY A 70 -12.51 -7.50 32.01
N GLU A 71 -13.09 -6.30 31.83
CA GLU A 71 -12.68 -5.35 30.80
C GLU A 71 -11.53 -4.45 31.30
N GLU A 72 -10.69 -3.99 30.39
CA GLU A 72 -9.66 -3.00 30.67
C GLU A 72 -10.29 -1.66 31.10
N ASP A 73 -9.89 -1.16 32.26
CA ASP A 73 -10.38 0.09 32.84
C ASP A 73 -9.23 0.89 33.45
N MET A 74 -9.43 2.17 33.75
CA MET A 74 -8.37 3.05 34.24
C MET A 74 -8.70 3.68 35.59
N LEU A 75 -7.71 3.72 36.47
CA LEU A 75 -7.74 4.51 37.70
C LEU A 75 -6.79 5.69 37.58
N PHE A 76 -7.31 6.91 37.62
CA PHE A 76 -6.51 8.13 37.53
C PHE A 76 -6.38 8.85 38.87
N PHE A 77 -5.19 9.36 39.15
CA PHE A 77 -4.92 10.37 40.16
C PHE A 77 -4.56 11.70 39.49
N HIS A 78 -5.29 12.76 39.81
CA HIS A 78 -5.02 14.11 39.29
C HIS A 78 -4.52 15.03 40.39
N TYR A 79 -3.46 15.76 40.06
CA TYR A 79 -2.79 16.74 40.92
C TYR A 79 -2.86 18.10 40.25
N ASP A 80 -3.82 18.91 40.66
CA ASP A 80 -4.16 20.16 40.00
C ASP A 80 -3.63 21.34 40.79
N ILE A 81 -3.10 22.36 40.11
CA ILE A 81 -2.83 23.65 40.73
C ILE A 81 -4.07 24.51 40.60
N ASP A 82 -4.73 24.74 41.74
CA ASP A 82 -5.84 25.67 41.88
C ASP A 82 -5.29 27.04 42.33
N VAL A 83 -5.78 28.11 41.70
CA VAL A 83 -5.39 29.48 42.02
C VAL A 83 -6.60 30.22 42.57
N ASP A 84 -6.49 30.76 43.80
CA ASP A 84 -7.57 31.55 44.38
C ASP A 84 -7.67 32.96 43.78
N GLU A 85 -8.72 33.70 44.13
CA GLU A 85 -8.95 35.09 43.66
C GLU A 85 -7.82 36.07 44.04
N GLN A 86 -6.96 35.70 44.98
CA GLN A 86 -5.83 36.48 45.46
C GLN A 86 -4.49 36.05 44.82
N GLY A 87 -4.53 35.05 43.92
CA GLY A 87 -3.37 34.52 43.22
C GLY A 87 -2.59 33.46 43.99
N ASN A 88 -3.08 33.00 45.15
CA ASN A 88 -2.41 31.94 45.91
C ASN A 88 -2.67 30.59 45.25
N LYS A 89 -1.58 29.84 45.04
CA LYS A 89 -1.61 28.50 44.44
C LYS A 89 -1.75 27.45 45.52
N THR A 90 -2.68 26.53 45.33
CA THR A 90 -2.86 25.33 46.16
C THR A 90 -2.97 24.10 45.28
N VAL A 91 -2.73 22.92 45.86
CA VAL A 91 -2.85 21.66 45.11
C VAL A 91 -4.20 21.00 45.40
N GLY A 92 -4.99 20.73 44.37
CA GLY A 92 -6.13 19.82 44.42
C GLY A 92 -5.66 18.38 44.24
N LEU A 93 -6.20 17.46 45.05
CA LEU A 93 -5.87 16.03 45.01
C LEU A 93 -7.14 15.25 44.67
N TYR A 94 -7.17 14.61 43.51
CA TYR A 94 -8.36 13.96 42.99
C TYR A 94 -8.09 12.53 42.49
N CYS A 95 -9.16 11.74 42.44
CA CYS A 95 -9.18 10.38 41.92
C CYS A 95 -10.36 10.23 40.94
N GLN A 96 -10.17 9.48 39.87
CA GLN A 96 -11.19 9.17 38.88
C GLN A 96 -11.12 7.68 38.53
N GLU A 97 -12.26 7.00 38.59
CA GLU A 97 -12.44 5.61 38.16
C GLU A 97 -13.13 5.64 36.80
N GLY A 98 -12.55 4.99 35.79
CA GLY A 98 -13.01 5.05 34.41
C GLY A 98 -12.20 6.00 33.53
N ASN A 99 -11.96 5.59 32.29
CA ASN A 99 -11.53 6.48 31.22
C ASN A 99 -12.72 7.26 30.64
N GLY A 100 -12.53 8.54 30.26
CA GLY A 100 -13.57 9.42 29.69
C GLY A 100 -13.89 10.68 30.50
N HIS A 101 -14.37 11.73 29.83
CA HIS A 101 -14.71 13.04 30.44
C HIS A 101 -16.03 13.02 31.23
N GLU A 102 -16.87 12.02 30.97
CA GLU A 102 -18.16 11.76 31.62
C GLU A 102 -18.00 11.08 33.00
N LYS A 103 -16.80 10.57 33.31
CA LYS A 103 -16.50 9.93 34.59
C LYS A 103 -16.26 10.96 35.69
N ALA A 104 -16.76 10.67 36.89
CA ALA A 104 -16.72 11.62 38.00
C ALA A 104 -15.33 11.72 38.64
N VAL A 105 -14.73 12.91 38.59
CA VAL A 105 -13.51 13.25 39.36
C VAL A 105 -13.91 13.54 40.81
N LYS A 106 -13.38 12.76 41.76
CA LYS A 106 -13.71 12.86 43.20
C LYS A 106 -12.50 13.34 44.00
N PRO A 107 -12.67 14.18 45.03
CA PRO A 107 -11.55 14.57 45.91
C PRO A 107 -11.04 13.37 46.71
N LEU A 108 -9.71 13.27 46.85
CA LEU A 108 -9.07 12.23 47.69
C LEU A 108 -9.35 12.50 49.17
N TRP A 109 -10.06 11.58 49.81
CA TRP A 109 -10.51 11.78 51.19
C TRP A 109 -9.44 11.41 52.22
N PRO A 110 -9.17 12.25 53.25
CA PRO A 110 -8.11 11.98 54.24
C PRO A 110 -8.24 10.66 55.01
N GLY A 111 -9.44 10.09 55.08
CA GLY A 111 -9.70 8.81 55.73
C GLY A 111 -9.38 7.57 54.89
N ASP A 112 -9.23 7.70 53.57
CA ASP A 112 -8.98 6.57 52.65
C ASP A 112 -7.49 6.25 52.56
N THR A 113 -7.01 5.55 53.59
CA THR A 113 -5.59 5.29 53.79
C THR A 113 -4.96 4.47 52.66
N ASN A 114 -5.70 3.57 52.01
CA ASN A 114 -5.16 2.70 50.96
C ASN A 114 -4.97 3.47 49.65
N THR A 115 -5.99 4.23 49.24
CA THR A 115 -5.95 5.06 48.04
C THR A 115 -4.88 6.16 48.16
N LEU A 116 -4.73 6.77 49.34
CA LEU A 116 -3.69 7.77 49.60
C LEU A 116 -2.26 7.20 49.50
N LYS A 117 -2.02 6.00 50.01
CA LYS A 117 -0.72 5.31 49.85
C LYS A 117 -0.41 5.03 48.39
N LYS A 118 -1.43 4.65 47.62
CA LYS A 118 -1.31 4.36 46.19
C LYS A 118 -0.98 5.63 45.39
N ALA A 119 -1.73 6.72 45.62
CA ALA A 119 -1.49 8.03 45.03
C ALA A 119 -0.07 8.54 45.33
N LEU A 120 0.37 8.47 46.59
CA LEU A 120 1.72 8.91 46.99
C LEU A 120 2.81 8.12 46.26
N ARG A 121 2.71 6.78 46.27
CA ARG A 121 3.67 5.91 45.58
C ARG A 121 3.75 6.22 44.08
N TYR A 122 2.61 6.47 43.45
CA TYR A 122 2.53 6.76 42.02
C TYR A 122 3.08 8.14 41.67
N PHE A 123 2.80 9.15 42.49
CA PHE A 123 3.38 10.46 42.33
C PHE A 123 4.91 10.45 42.51
N GLU A 124 5.43 9.76 43.54
CA GLU A 124 6.87 9.64 43.76
C GLU A 124 7.56 8.95 42.57
N ARG A 125 6.91 7.93 41.99
CA ARG A 125 7.41 7.26 40.79
C ARG A 125 7.40 8.17 39.56
N LEU A 126 6.30 8.89 39.29
CA LEU A 126 6.23 9.89 38.22
C LEU A 126 7.34 10.92 38.39
N ASN A 127 7.47 11.53 39.57
CA ASN A 127 8.45 12.59 39.82
C ASN A 127 9.90 12.10 39.61
N ALA A 128 10.21 10.87 40.03
CA ALA A 128 11.53 10.27 39.81
C ALA A 128 11.77 9.92 38.33
N LYS A 129 10.80 9.28 37.68
CA LYS A 129 10.92 8.77 36.30
C LYS A 129 11.01 9.92 35.29
N VAL A 130 10.10 10.89 35.36
CA VAL A 130 10.07 12.02 34.42
C VAL A 130 11.37 12.84 34.47
N ARG A 131 11.95 13.01 35.67
CA ARG A 131 13.24 13.70 35.82
C ARG A 131 14.42 12.89 35.27
N TYR A 132 14.40 11.57 35.45
CA TYR A 132 15.41 10.67 34.88
C TYR A 132 15.34 10.71 33.34
N ASP A 133 14.15 10.57 32.77
CA ASP A 133 13.94 10.56 31.32
C ASP A 133 14.30 11.91 30.70
N ASN A 134 13.94 13.02 31.34
CA ASN A 134 14.34 14.34 30.87
C ASN A 134 15.87 14.50 30.83
N LYS A 135 16.59 13.92 31.81
CA LYS A 135 18.06 13.96 31.79
C LYS A 135 18.63 13.20 30.57
N GLN A 136 18.07 12.04 30.24
CA GLN A 136 18.48 11.28 29.05
C GLN A 136 18.15 12.04 27.77
N TYR A 137 16.94 12.59 27.68
CA TYR A 137 16.48 13.39 26.55
C TYR A 137 17.39 14.58 26.27
N VAL A 138 17.74 15.36 27.29
CA VAL A 138 18.63 16.52 27.13
C VAL A 138 20.02 16.10 26.70
N GLN A 139 20.58 15.03 27.29
CA GLN A 139 21.90 14.51 26.91
C GLN A 139 21.94 14.04 25.46
N GLU A 140 20.91 13.32 25.03
CA GLU A 140 20.80 12.82 23.67
C GLU A 140 20.61 13.96 22.66
N ARG A 141 19.74 14.93 22.97
CA ARG A 141 19.53 16.12 22.14
C ARG A 141 20.80 16.95 21.97
N GLU A 142 21.55 17.17 23.05
CA GLU A 142 22.83 17.87 22.99
C GLU A 142 23.88 17.08 22.21
N ARG A 143 23.93 15.75 22.37
CA ARG A 143 24.79 14.86 21.61
C ARG A 143 24.48 14.94 20.10
N GLN A 144 23.22 14.80 19.72
CA GLN A 144 22.78 14.87 18.32
C GLN A 144 23.06 16.24 17.69
N ASN A 145 22.84 17.33 18.42
CA ASN A 145 23.15 18.68 17.95
C ASN A 145 24.67 18.87 17.75
N ALA A 146 25.50 18.40 18.70
CA ALA A 146 26.95 18.48 18.59
C ALA A 146 27.51 17.59 17.47
N GLU A 147 26.98 16.37 17.30
CA GLU A 147 27.29 15.47 16.20
C GLU A 147 26.96 16.12 14.84
N SER A 148 25.83 16.83 14.74
CA SER A 148 25.42 17.58 13.54
C SER A 148 26.36 18.73 13.19
N GLU A 149 26.77 19.55 14.17
CA GLU A 149 27.70 20.67 13.92
C GLU A 149 29.11 20.19 13.56
N ALA A 150 29.62 19.15 14.24
CA ALA A 150 30.90 18.56 13.95
C ALA A 150 30.94 17.96 12.53
N PHE A 151 29.89 17.25 12.13
CA PHE A 151 29.75 16.69 10.79
C PHE A 151 29.75 17.78 9.71
N LYS A 152 28.99 18.88 9.90
CA LYS A 152 28.98 20.03 8.96
C LYS A 152 30.38 20.60 8.75
N LYS A 153 31.12 20.83 9.83
CA LYS A 153 32.49 21.37 9.75
C LYS A 153 33.46 20.40 9.06
N MET A 154 33.33 19.11 9.33
CA MET A 154 34.13 18.07 8.67
C MET A 154 33.87 18.02 7.17
N LYS A 155 32.59 18.06 6.77
CA LYS A 155 32.17 18.15 5.37
C LYS A 155 32.77 19.38 4.68
N GLU A 156 32.66 20.57 5.27
CA GLU A 156 33.22 21.80 4.70
C GLU A 156 34.74 21.72 4.48
N GLN A 157 35.49 21.17 5.45
CA GLN A 157 36.95 21.03 5.35
C GLN A 157 37.35 20.04 4.25
N TYR A 158 36.66 18.90 4.16
CA TYR A 158 36.88 17.91 3.11
C TYR A 158 36.60 18.47 1.73
N MET A 159 35.51 19.22 1.59
CA MET A 159 35.17 19.91 0.34
C MET A 159 36.24 20.90 -0.10
N GLN A 160 36.77 21.70 0.83
CA GLN A 160 37.88 22.62 0.54
C GLN A 160 39.15 21.87 0.11
N ALA A 161 39.44 20.72 0.74
CA ALA A 161 40.60 19.91 0.39
C ALA A 161 40.50 19.35 -1.03
N LEU A 162 39.32 18.85 -1.45
CA LEU A 162 39.07 18.38 -2.81
C LEU A 162 39.25 19.50 -3.85
N MET A 163 38.75 20.71 -3.58
CA MET A 163 38.90 21.85 -4.50
C MET A 163 40.36 22.34 -4.64
N GLN A 164 41.17 22.17 -3.59
CA GLN A 164 42.58 22.54 -3.58
C GLN A 164 43.50 21.44 -4.10
N GLN A 165 42.97 20.23 -4.35
CA GLN A 165 43.74 19.11 -4.87
C GLN A 165 44.34 19.46 -6.26
N GLU A 166 45.63 19.17 -6.42
CA GLU A 166 46.30 19.28 -7.72
C GLU A 166 45.76 18.23 -8.70
N ASP A 167 45.62 18.63 -9.96
CA ASP A 167 45.12 17.74 -11.00
C ASP A 167 46.09 16.58 -11.22
N LEU A 168 45.53 15.38 -11.38
CA LEU A 168 46.33 14.22 -11.73
C LEU A 168 46.61 14.25 -13.24
N ILE A 169 47.88 14.05 -13.58
CA ILE A 169 48.39 14.00 -14.96
C ILE A 169 48.97 12.60 -15.19
N ASP A 170 48.61 11.97 -16.30
CA ASP A 170 49.12 10.66 -16.75
C ASP A 170 48.99 9.50 -15.73
N ARG A 171 48.04 9.60 -14.79
CA ARG A 171 47.72 8.49 -13.88
C ARG A 171 46.68 7.59 -14.50
N THR A 172 46.95 6.29 -14.52
CA THR A 172 46.03 5.28 -15.07
C THR A 172 45.92 4.07 -14.14
N CYS A 173 44.83 3.32 -14.27
CA CYS A 173 44.64 1.99 -13.72
C CYS A 173 43.98 1.07 -14.74
N THR A 174 44.19 -0.24 -14.61
CA THR A 174 43.50 -1.24 -15.42
C THR A 174 42.47 -1.94 -14.54
N LEU A 175 41.20 -1.86 -14.93
CA LEU A 175 40.05 -2.44 -14.25
C LEU A 175 39.12 -3.02 -15.32
N LEU A 176 38.50 -4.17 -15.06
CA LEU A 176 37.64 -4.85 -16.05
C LEU A 176 38.30 -5.02 -17.43
N GLU A 177 39.60 -5.31 -17.45
CA GLU A 177 40.43 -5.44 -18.67
C GLU A 177 40.58 -4.17 -19.53
N HIS A 178 40.07 -3.02 -19.07
CA HIS A 178 40.21 -1.72 -19.72
C HIS A 178 41.15 -0.79 -18.94
N THR A 179 41.88 0.07 -19.66
CA THR A 179 42.76 1.06 -19.03
C THR A 179 42.09 2.41 -18.91
N PHE A 180 41.83 2.84 -17.68
CA PHE A 180 41.23 4.12 -17.35
C PHE A 180 42.28 5.15 -16.95
N ARG A 181 42.05 6.41 -17.30
CA ARG A 181 42.73 7.54 -16.66
C ARG A 181 42.06 7.84 -15.33
N ILE A 182 42.85 8.07 -14.29
CA ILE A 182 42.37 8.49 -12.97
C ILE A 182 42.36 10.01 -12.93
N ILE A 183 41.21 10.61 -12.63
CA ILE A 183 41.05 12.06 -12.49
C ILE A 183 40.50 12.41 -11.10
N THR A 184 40.81 13.62 -10.63
CA THR A 184 40.30 14.14 -9.36
C THR A 184 38.81 14.48 -9.44
N VAL A 185 38.15 14.56 -8.28
CA VAL A 185 36.76 15.06 -8.17
C VAL A 185 36.61 16.44 -8.81
N LYS A 186 37.61 17.32 -8.65
CA LYS A 186 37.64 18.66 -9.28
C LYS A 186 37.66 18.58 -10.82
N GLN A 187 38.45 17.66 -11.38
CA GLN A 187 38.49 17.46 -12.83
C GLN A 187 37.17 16.90 -13.36
N ALA A 188 36.54 15.97 -12.64
CA ALA A 188 35.22 15.45 -12.98
C ALA A 188 34.12 16.52 -12.91
N ASP A 189 34.10 17.35 -11.86
CA ASP A 189 33.16 18.46 -11.72
C ASP A 189 33.18 19.41 -12.94
N ASN A 190 34.38 19.79 -13.40
CA ASN A 190 34.55 20.63 -14.59
C ASN A 190 34.05 19.99 -15.89
N LEU A 191 33.99 18.65 -15.97
CA LEU A 191 33.49 17.93 -17.14
C LEU A 191 31.97 17.78 -17.12
N LEU A 192 31.39 17.65 -15.92
CA LEU A 192 29.99 17.21 -15.76
C LEU A 192 29.03 18.33 -15.36
N ASN A 193 29.51 19.43 -14.78
CA ASN A 193 28.67 20.51 -14.26
C ASN A 193 27.85 21.26 -15.33
N ALA A 194 28.22 21.12 -16.61
CA ALA A 194 27.53 21.73 -17.74
C ALA A 194 26.33 20.90 -18.24
N ILE A 195 26.17 19.67 -17.76
CA ILE A 195 25.02 18.83 -18.12
C ILE A 195 23.82 19.34 -17.31
N GLU A 196 22.77 19.78 -17.99
CA GLU A 196 21.55 20.31 -17.38
C GLU A 196 20.56 19.19 -17.04
N HIS A 197 19.79 19.37 -15.97
CA HIS A 197 18.72 18.46 -15.62
C HIS A 197 17.55 18.59 -16.61
N PRO A 198 16.94 17.48 -17.08
CA PRO A 198 15.87 17.50 -18.08
C PRO A 198 14.69 18.45 -17.78
N THR A 199 14.23 18.44 -16.53
CA THR A 199 13.01 19.14 -16.08
C THR A 199 13.26 20.25 -15.06
N ARG A 200 14.52 20.52 -14.69
CA ARG A 200 14.87 21.45 -13.61
C ARG A 200 15.92 22.43 -14.13
N ASP A 201 15.80 23.71 -13.77
CA ASP A 201 16.77 24.75 -14.12
C ASP A 201 18.02 24.67 -13.21
N THR A 202 18.67 23.50 -13.20
CA THR A 202 19.82 23.15 -12.36
C THR A 202 20.75 22.19 -13.10
N PRO A 203 22.05 22.15 -12.78
CA PRO A 203 22.93 21.07 -13.24
C PRO A 203 22.39 19.69 -12.85
N LEU A 204 22.58 18.70 -13.73
CA LEU A 204 22.23 17.30 -13.45
C LEU A 204 23.10 16.71 -12.33
N TYR A 205 24.36 17.16 -12.25
CA TYR A 205 25.34 16.72 -11.26
C TYR A 205 25.82 17.87 -10.37
N ASP A 206 25.83 17.64 -9.06
CA ASP A 206 26.56 18.43 -8.07
C ASP A 206 27.70 17.57 -7.51
N ILE A 207 28.74 17.38 -8.34
CA ILE A 207 29.84 16.45 -8.08
C ILE A 207 30.58 16.81 -6.81
N LEU A 208 30.87 18.11 -6.63
CA LEU A 208 31.53 18.59 -5.43
C LEU A 208 30.69 18.27 -4.20
N ASN A 209 29.45 18.77 -4.09
CA ASN A 209 28.68 18.50 -2.88
C ASN A 209 28.52 16.98 -2.68
N GLY A 210 28.15 16.21 -3.70
CA GLY A 210 27.96 14.76 -3.62
C GLY A 210 29.18 13.98 -3.11
N ALA A 211 30.40 14.51 -3.25
CA ALA A 211 31.62 13.88 -2.76
C ALA A 211 31.63 13.67 -1.23
N TRP A 212 30.75 14.32 -0.46
CA TRP A 212 30.60 14.09 0.99
C TRP A 212 30.27 12.63 1.33
N LEU A 213 29.70 11.86 0.41
CA LEU A 213 29.46 10.42 0.59
C LEU A 213 30.76 9.65 0.88
N HIS A 214 31.88 10.17 0.39
CA HIS A 214 33.23 9.62 0.61
C HIS A 214 33.97 10.25 1.79
N LEU A 215 33.32 11.12 2.57
CA LEU A 215 33.95 11.83 3.68
C LEU A 215 34.55 10.87 4.72
N MET A 216 33.88 9.74 4.92
CA MET A 216 34.26 8.72 5.91
C MET A 216 35.14 7.63 5.31
N ASP A 217 35.43 7.68 4.01
CA ASP A 217 36.32 6.72 3.38
C ASP A 217 37.75 6.96 3.88
N GLU A 218 38.42 5.91 4.32
CA GLU A 218 39.83 5.98 4.75
C GLU A 218 40.81 6.11 3.55
N LYS A 219 40.30 6.40 2.35
CA LYS A 219 41.00 6.36 1.06
C LYS A 219 40.63 7.57 0.20
N PRO A 220 41.49 8.01 -0.74
CA PRO A 220 41.14 9.10 -1.65
C PRO A 220 40.07 8.67 -2.66
N ALA A 221 39.15 9.58 -2.96
CA ALA A 221 38.11 9.38 -3.97
C ALA A 221 38.53 9.93 -5.34
N TYR A 222 38.34 9.15 -6.39
CA TYR A 222 38.68 9.50 -7.77
C TYR A 222 37.60 9.09 -8.77
N TYR A 223 37.61 9.73 -9.94
CA TYR A 223 36.81 9.31 -11.09
C TYR A 223 37.68 8.54 -12.08
N LEU A 224 37.07 7.55 -12.74
CA LEU A 224 37.65 6.86 -13.88
C LEU A 224 37.20 7.51 -15.17
N LEU A 225 38.13 7.79 -16.08
CA LEU A 225 37.86 8.39 -17.38
C LEU A 225 38.43 7.54 -18.51
N SER A 226 37.60 7.24 -19.50
CA SER A 226 38.03 6.74 -20.80
C SER A 226 37.73 7.76 -21.89
N GLU A 227 38.75 8.10 -22.70
CA GLU A 227 38.61 9.06 -23.81
C GLU A 227 38.31 8.37 -25.16
N GLU A 228 38.44 7.04 -25.22
CA GLU A 228 38.22 6.23 -26.42
C GLU A 228 36.94 5.39 -26.33
N ASN A 229 36.54 4.80 -27.47
CA ASN A 229 35.45 3.82 -27.48
C ASN A 229 35.84 2.61 -26.62
N VAL A 230 34.96 2.22 -25.70
CA VAL A 230 35.21 1.12 -24.78
C VAL A 230 34.32 -0.07 -25.14
N HIS A 231 34.91 -1.26 -25.14
CA HIS A 231 34.20 -2.52 -25.26
C HIS A 231 34.54 -3.39 -24.05
N LEU A 232 33.53 -3.73 -23.25
CA LEU A 232 33.65 -4.59 -22.07
C LEU A 232 32.80 -5.85 -22.25
N GLN A 233 33.24 -6.95 -21.66
CA GLN A 233 32.41 -8.16 -21.56
C GLN A 233 31.20 -7.91 -20.65
N ARG A 234 31.41 -7.24 -19.51
CA ARG A 234 30.41 -6.83 -18.52
C ARG A 234 30.88 -5.58 -17.78
N LEU A 235 29.94 -4.80 -17.25
CA LEU A 235 30.21 -3.68 -16.35
C LEU A 235 29.46 -3.91 -15.03
N ASP A 236 30.07 -4.75 -14.19
CA ASP A 236 29.62 -5.03 -12.83
C ASP A 236 30.27 -4.01 -11.89
N MET A 237 29.48 -3.07 -11.36
CA MET A 237 30.01 -2.02 -10.49
C MET A 237 30.44 -2.56 -9.13
N ALA A 238 29.90 -3.68 -8.66
CA ALA A 238 30.38 -4.34 -7.44
C ALA A 238 31.80 -4.86 -7.63
N GLN A 239 32.04 -5.59 -8.73
CA GLN A 239 33.40 -6.02 -9.09
C GLN A 239 34.34 -4.81 -9.25
N LEU A 240 33.86 -3.73 -9.86
CA LEU A 240 34.64 -2.50 -10.02
C LEU A 240 35.06 -1.90 -8.67
N MET A 241 34.15 -1.86 -7.68
CA MET A 241 34.46 -1.36 -6.33
C MET A 241 35.47 -2.27 -5.63
N GLU A 242 35.31 -3.59 -5.71
CA GLU A 242 36.25 -4.54 -5.12
C GLU A 242 37.68 -4.40 -5.67
N GLU A 243 37.82 -4.20 -6.98
CA GLU A 243 39.12 -4.02 -7.62
C GLU A 243 39.77 -2.67 -7.25
N ALA A 244 38.99 -1.59 -7.16
CA ALA A 244 39.48 -0.29 -6.70
C ALA A 244 39.94 -0.32 -5.25
N ASP A 245 39.22 -1.04 -4.40
CA ASP A 245 39.59 -1.22 -3.00
C ASP A 245 40.96 -1.88 -2.84
N ARG A 246 41.29 -2.85 -3.71
CA ARG A 246 42.62 -3.48 -3.79
C ARG A 246 43.71 -2.50 -4.24
N LEU A 247 43.37 -1.50 -5.05
CA LEU A 247 44.26 -0.44 -5.50
C LEU A 247 44.35 0.75 -4.52
N ASN A 248 43.63 0.69 -3.39
CA ASN A 248 43.65 1.65 -2.29
C ASN A 248 43.12 3.05 -2.66
N PHE A 249 42.01 3.11 -3.40
CA PHE A 249 41.22 4.33 -3.62
C PHE A 249 39.73 4.00 -3.80
N THR A 250 38.86 4.99 -3.61
CA THR A 250 37.42 4.88 -3.89
C THR A 250 37.10 5.40 -5.29
N ILE A 251 36.24 4.70 -6.02
CA ILE A 251 35.69 5.21 -7.29
C ILE A 251 34.43 6.02 -6.98
N ALA A 252 34.51 7.32 -7.20
CA ALA A 252 33.38 8.25 -7.08
C ALA A 252 32.51 8.32 -8.35
N GLY A 253 32.93 7.68 -9.45
CA GLY A 253 32.17 7.59 -10.70
C GLY A 253 33.02 7.22 -11.92
N CYS A 254 32.34 6.91 -13.02
CA CYS A 254 32.94 6.54 -14.30
C CYS A 254 32.46 7.46 -15.44
N ILE A 255 33.40 7.91 -16.26
CA ILE A 255 33.15 8.81 -17.39
C ILE A 255 33.72 8.18 -18.66
N PHE A 256 32.88 8.04 -19.67
CA PHE A 256 33.21 7.59 -21.01
C PHE A 256 32.99 8.76 -21.97
N ALA A 257 34.06 9.34 -22.51
CA ALA A 257 33.96 10.50 -23.41
C ALA A 257 33.48 10.13 -24.82
N ALA A 258 33.47 8.83 -25.16
CA ALA A 258 33.05 8.26 -26.42
C ALA A 258 32.01 7.14 -26.19
N ASN A 259 31.91 6.19 -27.12
CA ASN A 259 30.90 5.11 -27.04
C ASN A 259 31.30 4.03 -26.04
N LEU A 260 30.31 3.41 -25.41
CA LEU A 260 30.46 2.26 -24.52
C LEU A 260 29.64 1.07 -25.05
N MET A 261 30.30 -0.06 -25.27
CA MET A 261 29.68 -1.34 -25.62
C MET A 261 29.92 -2.35 -24.51
N VAL A 262 28.86 -3.01 -24.05
CA VAL A 262 28.91 -4.04 -23.02
C VAL A 262 28.15 -5.28 -23.50
N ASP A 263 28.84 -6.41 -23.62
CA ASP A 263 28.27 -7.59 -24.30
C ASP A 263 27.14 -8.27 -23.51
N THR A 264 27.22 -8.26 -22.17
CA THR A 264 26.30 -9.01 -21.30
C THR A 264 25.43 -8.09 -20.46
N PHE A 265 25.97 -7.51 -19.39
CA PHE A 265 25.19 -6.67 -18.50
C PHE A 265 25.97 -5.49 -17.94
N ILE A 266 25.23 -4.45 -17.61
CA ILE A 266 25.64 -3.32 -16.77
C ILE A 266 24.80 -3.39 -15.51
N GLU A 267 25.43 -3.43 -14.35
CA GLU A 267 24.73 -3.52 -13.07
C GLU A 267 25.32 -2.53 -12.07
N ALA A 268 24.43 -1.74 -11.47
CA ALA A 268 24.74 -0.81 -10.39
C ALA A 268 25.13 -1.55 -9.09
N TYR A 269 25.88 -0.88 -8.23
CA TYR A 269 26.52 -1.52 -7.08
C TYR A 269 25.56 -1.77 -5.91
N ASP A 270 24.96 -0.71 -5.38
CA ASP A 270 24.10 -0.75 -4.20
C ASP A 270 22.93 0.23 -4.38
N THR A 271 21.76 -0.17 -3.87
CA THR A 271 20.48 0.52 -4.08
C THR A 271 20.47 1.95 -3.55
N ASP A 272 21.18 2.23 -2.45
CA ASP A 272 21.25 3.56 -1.86
C ASP A 272 22.40 4.38 -2.44
N TYR A 273 23.47 3.70 -2.87
CA TYR A 273 24.65 4.34 -3.44
C TYR A 273 25.35 3.49 -4.50
N SER A 274 25.44 4.04 -5.71
CA SER A 274 26.28 3.51 -6.78
C SER A 274 27.16 4.61 -7.36
N PRO A 275 28.33 4.25 -7.92
CA PRO A 275 29.13 5.21 -8.66
C PRO A 275 28.37 5.67 -9.93
N PRO A 276 28.14 6.97 -10.13
CA PRO A 276 27.50 7.46 -11.35
C PRO A 276 28.30 7.07 -12.59
N MET A 277 27.60 6.72 -13.67
CA MET A 277 28.20 6.46 -14.98
C MET A 277 27.69 7.49 -16.00
N VAL A 278 28.64 8.13 -16.68
CA VAL A 278 28.39 9.13 -17.73
C VAL A 278 29.00 8.63 -19.03
N VAL A 279 28.19 8.53 -20.09
CA VAL A 279 28.62 8.19 -21.45
C VAL A 279 28.28 9.36 -22.37
N PHE A 280 29.25 10.06 -22.93
CA PHE A 280 28.97 11.18 -23.84
C PHE A 280 28.57 10.73 -25.25
N GLY A 281 28.96 9.51 -25.64
CA GLY A 281 28.56 8.88 -26.91
C GLY A 281 27.37 7.93 -26.76
N ASP A 282 27.34 6.91 -27.62
CA ASP A 282 26.31 5.87 -27.61
C ASP A 282 26.62 4.77 -26.58
N LEU A 283 25.56 4.21 -25.99
CA LEU A 283 25.63 3.06 -25.09
C LEU A 283 24.93 1.85 -25.70
N THR A 284 25.66 0.76 -25.88
CA THR A 284 25.07 -0.54 -26.23
C THR A 284 25.32 -1.51 -25.08
N GLY A 285 24.27 -2.10 -24.54
CA GLY A 285 24.35 -3.10 -23.48
C GLY A 285 23.21 -4.08 -23.63
N ARG A 286 23.41 -5.38 -23.44
CA ARG A 286 22.28 -6.31 -23.59
C ARG A 286 21.27 -6.16 -22.45
N HIS A 287 21.72 -6.21 -21.21
CA HIS A 287 20.89 -5.93 -20.04
C HIS A 287 21.49 -4.79 -19.20
N ILE A 288 20.67 -3.87 -18.74
CA ILE A 288 21.12 -2.69 -18.00
C ILE A 288 20.27 -2.56 -16.74
N ALA A 289 20.89 -2.64 -15.57
CA ALA A 289 20.26 -2.54 -14.25
C ALA A 289 20.87 -1.37 -13.46
N LEU A 290 20.07 -0.38 -13.09
CA LEU A 290 20.54 0.90 -12.54
C LEU A 290 19.78 1.27 -11.25
N TRP A 291 20.51 1.73 -10.26
CA TRP A 291 20.02 2.24 -8.97
C TRP A 291 21.14 2.98 -8.25
N GLY A 292 20.85 3.66 -7.14
CA GLY A 292 21.85 4.29 -6.27
C GLY A 292 22.61 5.50 -6.85
N ALA A 293 22.35 5.92 -8.10
CA ALA A 293 23.05 7.05 -8.72
C ALA A 293 22.26 7.72 -9.86
N THR A 294 22.74 8.90 -10.25
CA THR A 294 22.36 9.54 -11.52
C THR A 294 23.26 9.01 -12.64
N PHE A 295 22.64 8.51 -13.71
CA PHE A 295 23.30 8.00 -14.91
C PHE A 295 22.98 8.89 -16.11
N PHE A 296 23.95 9.09 -17.00
CA PHE A 296 23.77 9.94 -18.19
C PHE A 296 24.34 9.28 -19.45
N VAL A 297 23.58 9.35 -20.54
CA VAL A 297 24.01 9.00 -21.89
C VAL A 297 23.71 10.15 -22.85
N GLY A 298 24.74 10.69 -23.51
CA GLY A 298 24.62 11.80 -24.45
C GLY A 298 24.14 11.37 -25.84
N GLY A 299 24.40 10.12 -26.23
CA GLY A 299 23.97 9.52 -27.49
C GLY A 299 22.75 8.61 -27.35
N ASP A 300 22.67 7.63 -28.25
CA ASP A 300 21.61 6.62 -28.26
C ASP A 300 21.92 5.47 -27.28
N VAL A 301 20.86 4.84 -26.73
CA VAL A 301 20.96 3.62 -25.93
C VAL A 301 20.29 2.47 -26.66
N SER A 302 20.95 1.33 -26.76
CA SER A 302 20.39 0.09 -27.30
C SER A 302 20.54 -1.07 -26.32
N CYS A 303 19.44 -1.70 -25.93
CA CYS A 303 19.42 -2.86 -25.04
C CYS A 303 18.26 -3.84 -25.29
N GLU A 304 18.32 -5.02 -24.68
CA GLU A 304 17.19 -5.96 -24.60
C GLU A 304 16.27 -5.56 -23.44
N CYS A 305 16.85 -5.28 -22.28
CA CYS A 305 16.13 -4.86 -21.08
C CYS A 305 16.88 -3.76 -20.34
N LEU A 306 16.14 -2.70 -20.00
CA LEU A 306 16.57 -1.62 -19.12
C LEU A 306 15.72 -1.67 -17.87
N TYR A 307 16.36 -1.79 -16.71
CA TYR A 307 15.71 -1.86 -15.41
C TYR A 307 16.30 -0.80 -14.47
N GLY A 308 15.45 0.12 -14.02
CA GLY A 308 15.74 1.07 -12.95
C GLY A 308 14.92 0.75 -11.73
N PHE A 309 15.54 0.80 -10.55
CA PHE A 309 14.90 0.46 -9.29
C PHE A 309 15.27 1.46 -8.20
N TYR A 310 14.27 1.85 -7.39
CA TYR A 310 14.40 2.65 -6.16
C TYR A 310 14.81 4.12 -6.37
N ASN A 311 14.20 5.04 -5.61
CA ASN A 311 14.30 6.49 -5.86
C ASN A 311 15.65 7.16 -5.59
N HIS A 312 16.67 6.38 -5.26
CA HIS A 312 18.03 6.86 -5.09
C HIS A 312 18.75 6.97 -6.44
N GLY A 313 18.21 7.73 -7.40
CA GLY A 313 18.86 7.93 -8.69
C GLY A 313 17.92 8.27 -9.83
N GLN A 314 18.50 8.38 -11.02
CA GLN A 314 17.75 8.55 -12.27
C GLN A 314 18.63 8.21 -13.47
N LEU A 315 18.00 7.99 -14.63
CA LEU A 315 18.69 7.85 -15.91
C LEU A 315 18.27 8.97 -16.86
N VAL A 316 19.25 9.62 -17.48
CA VAL A 316 19.02 10.59 -18.56
C VAL A 316 19.69 10.11 -19.84
N VAL A 317 18.92 9.97 -20.92
CA VAL A 317 19.42 9.67 -22.27
C VAL A 317 19.02 10.83 -23.18
N ALA A 318 20.00 11.60 -23.66
CA ALA A 318 19.73 12.73 -24.55
C ALA A 318 19.30 12.28 -25.96
N GLY A 319 19.75 11.10 -26.41
CA GLY A 319 19.37 10.50 -27.70
C GLY A 319 18.11 9.64 -27.64
N THR A 320 18.09 8.62 -28.51
CA THR A 320 17.00 7.65 -28.62
C THR A 320 17.30 6.42 -27.76
N LEU A 321 16.36 6.00 -26.92
CA LEU A 321 16.40 4.69 -26.28
C LEU A 321 15.67 3.65 -27.14
N LYS A 322 16.35 2.55 -27.46
CA LYS A 322 15.78 1.33 -28.04
C LYS A 322 16.01 0.15 -27.09
N SER A 323 14.94 -0.30 -26.48
CA SER A 323 14.89 -1.46 -25.60
C SER A 323 13.79 -2.45 -26.02
N GLY A 324 13.98 -3.74 -25.73
CA GLY A 324 12.90 -4.73 -25.79
C GLY A 324 11.87 -4.51 -24.68
N VAL A 325 12.32 -4.11 -23.48
CA VAL A 325 11.48 -3.73 -22.34
C VAL A 325 12.17 -2.67 -21.48
N ILE A 326 11.40 -1.70 -20.98
CA ILE A 326 11.83 -0.70 -20.01
C ILE A 326 11.05 -0.93 -18.72
N ILE A 327 11.76 -1.12 -17.62
CA ILE A 327 11.20 -1.31 -16.29
C ILE A 327 11.71 -0.17 -15.41
N ALA A 328 10.81 0.64 -14.88
CA ALA A 328 11.14 1.76 -13.99
C ALA A 328 10.26 1.67 -12.74
N ASP A 329 10.84 1.15 -11.67
CA ASP A 329 10.17 0.95 -10.39
C ASP A 329 10.74 1.95 -9.37
N ASP A 330 10.03 3.07 -9.18
CA ASP A 330 10.47 4.19 -8.33
C ASP A 330 11.80 4.78 -8.79
N PHE A 331 12.09 4.78 -10.10
CA PHE A 331 13.36 5.25 -10.66
C PHE A 331 13.12 6.10 -11.92
N GLU A 332 13.32 7.41 -11.80
CA GLU A 332 13.02 8.35 -12.90
C GLU A 332 13.93 8.13 -14.12
N MET A 333 13.34 8.09 -15.30
CA MET A 333 14.04 7.93 -16.57
C MET A 333 13.58 8.98 -17.59
N TYR A 334 14.54 9.69 -18.19
CA TYR A 334 14.29 10.76 -19.14
C TYR A 334 14.95 10.43 -20.47
N PHE A 335 14.16 10.39 -21.53
CA PHE A 335 14.61 10.01 -22.88
C PHE A 335 14.32 11.12 -23.90
N GLY A 336 15.34 11.55 -24.65
CA GLY A 336 15.15 12.48 -25.76
C GLY A 336 14.20 11.94 -26.82
N LYS A 337 14.23 10.62 -27.05
CA LYS A 337 13.19 9.89 -27.78
C LYS A 337 13.03 8.47 -27.25
N ILE A 338 11.78 8.04 -27.07
CA ILE A 338 11.45 6.66 -26.72
C ILE A 338 11.20 5.87 -28.01
N GLY A 339 12.07 4.89 -28.30
CA GLY A 339 11.96 3.96 -29.42
C GLY A 339 11.37 2.60 -29.05
N SER A 340 10.70 2.51 -27.89
CA SER A 340 10.19 1.28 -27.28
C SER A 340 8.76 1.45 -26.79
N ASN A 341 7.95 0.40 -26.94
CA ASN A 341 6.53 0.44 -26.59
C ASN A 341 6.17 -0.45 -25.41
N VAL A 342 7.14 -1.17 -24.84
CA VAL A 342 6.96 -2.11 -23.72
C VAL A 342 7.53 -1.47 -22.45
N LEU A 343 6.63 -0.93 -21.63
CA LEU A 343 6.92 -0.10 -20.46
C LEU A 343 6.24 -0.69 -19.22
N ILE A 344 7.02 -1.03 -18.21
CA ILE A 344 6.54 -1.42 -16.88
C ILE A 344 7.01 -0.31 -15.93
N SER A 345 6.09 0.50 -15.43
CA SER A 345 6.48 1.68 -14.65
C SER A 345 5.39 2.20 -13.72
N ASN A 346 5.82 2.80 -12.62
CA ASN A 346 4.95 3.55 -11.72
C ASN A 346 5.00 5.06 -11.98
N ASN A 347 4.85 5.44 -13.24
CA ASN A 347 4.90 6.82 -13.71
C ASN A 347 6.27 7.51 -13.56
N ASP A 348 7.32 6.80 -13.96
CA ASP A 348 8.71 7.24 -13.83
C ASP A 348 9.42 7.39 -15.20
N ILE A 349 8.70 7.20 -16.31
CA ILE A 349 9.27 7.27 -17.66
C ILE A 349 8.80 8.52 -18.39
N TYR A 350 9.75 9.33 -18.86
CA TYR A 350 9.51 10.58 -19.54
C TYR A 350 10.17 10.62 -20.91
N GLY A 351 9.48 11.20 -21.90
CA GLY A 351 9.96 11.40 -23.26
C GLY A 351 9.70 12.82 -23.77
N ILE A 352 10.48 13.29 -24.74
CA ILE A 352 10.20 14.57 -25.41
C ILE A 352 9.18 14.37 -26.54
N ASP A 353 8.05 15.04 -26.42
CA ASP A 353 7.05 15.15 -27.49
C ASP A 353 7.04 16.54 -28.13
N LYS A 354 6.62 16.60 -29.39
CA LYS A 354 6.53 17.84 -30.18
C LYS A 354 5.07 18.20 -30.41
N PHE A 355 4.64 19.33 -29.86
CA PHE A 355 3.27 19.81 -29.95
C PHE A 355 3.21 21.11 -30.74
N GLN A 356 2.09 21.36 -31.40
CA GLN A 356 1.82 22.65 -32.01
C GLN A 356 1.07 23.53 -30.99
N ASN A 357 1.63 24.67 -30.62
CA ASN A 357 0.98 25.61 -29.70
C ASN A 357 -0.11 26.45 -30.41
N GLU A 358 -0.84 27.28 -29.66
CA GLU A 358 -1.91 28.16 -30.19
C GLU A 358 -1.45 29.11 -31.32
N SER A 359 -0.16 29.46 -31.33
CA SER A 359 0.43 30.31 -32.38
C SER A 359 0.79 29.55 -33.66
N GLY A 360 0.61 28.23 -33.69
CA GLY A 360 1.00 27.34 -34.78
C GLY A 360 2.48 26.94 -34.76
N SER A 361 3.23 27.29 -33.72
CA SER A 361 4.66 26.96 -33.57
C SER A 361 4.83 25.59 -32.90
N MET A 362 5.82 24.81 -33.34
CA MET A 362 6.16 23.55 -32.67
C MET A 362 6.96 23.83 -31.39
N ILE A 363 6.53 23.25 -30.28
CA ILE A 363 7.20 23.27 -28.97
C ILE A 363 7.57 21.84 -28.56
N GLU A 364 8.67 21.69 -27.84
CA GLU A 364 9.11 20.43 -27.24
C GLU A 364 8.73 20.43 -25.76
N GLN A 365 8.21 19.30 -25.27
CA GLN A 365 7.80 19.16 -23.88
C GLN A 365 8.09 17.75 -23.37
N TRP A 366 8.54 17.67 -22.13
CA TRP A 366 8.63 16.42 -21.40
C TRP A 366 7.24 15.92 -21.05
N THR A 367 6.91 14.74 -21.58
CA THR A 367 5.64 14.05 -21.37
C THR A 367 5.90 12.78 -20.60
N LEU A 368 5.02 12.48 -19.63
CA LEU A 368 5.02 11.19 -18.94
C LEU A 368 4.51 10.10 -19.90
N TYR A 369 5.13 8.93 -19.87
CA TYR A 369 4.70 7.75 -20.61
C TYR A 369 4.21 6.70 -19.61
N PRO A 370 2.89 6.50 -19.48
CA PRO A 370 2.36 5.53 -18.55
C PRO A 370 2.75 4.10 -18.92
N SER A 371 2.72 3.20 -17.94
CA SER A 371 3.00 1.79 -18.17
C SER A 371 2.04 1.17 -19.19
N THR A 372 2.61 0.36 -20.09
CA THR A 372 1.92 -0.32 -21.19
C THR A 372 1.70 -1.80 -20.95
N TYR A 373 2.47 -2.44 -20.06
CA TYR A 373 2.32 -3.86 -19.68
C TYR A 373 2.58 -4.08 -18.19
N ARG A 374 2.16 -5.23 -17.66
CA ARG A 374 2.60 -5.76 -16.35
C ARG A 374 3.80 -6.66 -16.55
N ALA A 375 4.59 -6.92 -15.51
CA ALA A 375 5.71 -7.86 -15.58
C ALA A 375 5.29 -9.23 -16.12
N LYS A 376 4.15 -9.79 -15.66
CA LYS A 376 3.65 -11.08 -16.15
C LYS A 376 3.29 -11.13 -17.62
N ASP A 377 2.99 -10.00 -18.25
CA ASP A 377 2.61 -9.93 -19.66
C ASP A 377 3.86 -9.97 -20.57
N VAL A 378 5.04 -9.68 -20.02
CA VAL A 378 6.29 -9.47 -20.76
C VAL A 378 7.37 -10.48 -20.40
N LEU A 379 7.56 -10.76 -19.12
CA LEU A 379 8.68 -11.55 -18.61
C LEU A 379 8.31 -13.03 -18.52
N HIS A 380 9.31 -13.91 -18.61
CA HIS A 380 9.13 -15.30 -18.22
C HIS A 380 8.75 -15.40 -16.73
N ASP A 381 7.82 -16.31 -16.39
CA ASP A 381 7.18 -16.39 -15.05
C ASP A 381 8.16 -16.48 -13.88
N VAL A 382 9.32 -17.11 -14.09
CA VAL A 382 10.36 -17.24 -13.05
C VAL A 382 10.95 -15.91 -12.57
N MET A 383 10.73 -14.82 -13.30
CA MET A 383 11.18 -13.47 -12.96
C MET A 383 10.03 -12.55 -12.54
N VAL A 384 8.82 -13.06 -12.32
CA VAL A 384 7.66 -12.27 -11.91
C VAL A 384 7.43 -12.47 -10.41
N ASP A 385 7.23 -11.36 -9.69
CA ASP A 385 6.96 -11.39 -8.25
C ASP A 385 5.47 -11.54 -7.98
N TYR A 386 4.99 -12.80 -8.00
CA TYR A 386 3.61 -13.14 -7.70
C TYR A 386 3.29 -13.05 -6.20
N ASP A 387 4.30 -13.13 -5.33
CA ASP A 387 4.13 -13.05 -3.88
C ASP A 387 3.83 -11.61 -3.45
N ALA A 388 4.55 -10.62 -4.01
CA ALA A 388 4.29 -9.20 -3.76
C ALA A 388 3.06 -8.67 -4.52
N SER A 389 2.75 -9.26 -5.67
CA SER A 389 1.60 -8.87 -6.48
C SER A 389 1.00 -10.07 -7.20
N PRO A 390 -0.16 -10.59 -6.74
CA PRO A 390 -0.85 -11.70 -7.42
C PRO A 390 -1.22 -11.36 -8.87
N ASP A 391 -1.37 -10.07 -9.19
CA ASP A 391 -1.60 -9.60 -10.56
C ASP A 391 -0.33 -9.57 -11.43
N GLY A 392 0.83 -9.95 -10.88
CA GLY A 392 2.12 -10.03 -11.56
C GLY A 392 2.59 -8.67 -12.10
N LEU A 393 2.40 -7.61 -11.30
CA LEU A 393 2.69 -6.24 -11.71
C LEU A 393 4.19 -5.99 -11.93
N TRP A 394 5.02 -6.57 -11.06
CA TRP A 394 6.44 -6.26 -10.94
C TRP A 394 7.32 -7.50 -11.12
N PRO A 395 8.57 -7.32 -11.59
CA PRO A 395 9.53 -8.41 -11.61
C PRO A 395 9.98 -8.78 -10.19
N ASP A 396 10.36 -10.03 -9.99
CA ASP A 396 11.24 -10.40 -8.88
C ASP A 396 12.64 -9.88 -9.22
N ARG A 397 13.06 -8.86 -8.48
CA ARG A 397 14.35 -8.19 -8.68
C ARG A 397 15.52 -9.16 -8.67
N SER A 398 15.55 -10.09 -7.70
CA SER A 398 16.68 -11.00 -7.51
C SER A 398 16.79 -11.98 -8.68
N MET A 399 15.63 -12.48 -9.14
CA MET A 399 15.57 -13.40 -10.27
C MET A 399 15.89 -12.71 -11.59
N LEU A 400 15.41 -11.48 -11.79
CA LEU A 400 15.71 -10.69 -12.98
C LEU A 400 17.20 -10.32 -13.09
N VAL A 401 17.81 -9.83 -12.00
CA VAL A 401 19.25 -9.50 -11.98
C VAL A 401 20.10 -10.75 -12.21
N ARG A 402 19.81 -11.86 -11.53
CA ARG A 402 20.48 -13.13 -11.79
C ARG A 402 20.37 -13.54 -13.26
N ARG A 403 19.23 -13.30 -13.90
CA ARG A 403 19.05 -13.60 -15.32
C ARG A 403 19.95 -12.74 -16.22
N PHE A 404 20.19 -11.48 -15.85
CA PHE A 404 21.11 -10.59 -16.55
C PHE A 404 22.54 -11.13 -16.48
N GLU A 405 22.98 -11.56 -15.30
CA GLU A 405 24.31 -12.17 -15.08
C GLU A 405 24.51 -13.44 -15.92
N GLU A 406 23.47 -14.25 -16.06
CA GLU A 406 23.46 -15.45 -16.91
C GLU A 406 23.45 -15.12 -18.42
N GLY A 407 23.12 -13.88 -18.80
CA GLY A 407 23.02 -13.42 -20.19
C GLY A 407 21.90 -14.09 -21.00
N GLY A 408 20.86 -14.59 -20.31
CA GLY A 408 19.73 -15.27 -20.92
C GLY A 408 18.59 -14.33 -21.32
N PRO A 409 17.68 -14.74 -22.21
CA PRO A 409 16.53 -13.93 -22.58
C PRO A 409 15.63 -13.66 -21.37
N VAL A 410 15.05 -12.46 -21.34
CA VAL A 410 14.15 -12.00 -20.27
C VAL A 410 12.69 -11.89 -20.74
N ILE A 411 12.48 -11.60 -22.02
CA ILE A 411 11.15 -11.39 -22.61
C ILE A 411 10.57 -12.70 -23.13
N ASP A 412 9.35 -13.00 -22.73
CA ASP A 412 8.48 -14.00 -23.34
C ASP A 412 7.74 -13.37 -24.55
N TRP A 413 8.35 -13.46 -25.73
CA TRP A 413 7.83 -12.83 -26.95
C TRP A 413 6.46 -13.35 -27.37
N GLU A 414 6.19 -14.64 -27.17
CA GLU A 414 4.89 -15.25 -27.52
C GLU A 414 3.79 -14.65 -26.65
N ARG A 415 4.01 -14.56 -25.34
CA ARG A 415 3.06 -13.95 -24.40
C ARG A 415 2.85 -12.46 -24.66
N LEU A 416 3.93 -11.75 -24.94
CA LEU A 416 3.89 -10.32 -25.26
C LEU A 416 3.01 -10.06 -26.49
N GLU A 417 3.21 -10.83 -27.57
CA GLU A 417 2.43 -10.70 -28.81
C GLU A 417 0.95 -11.04 -28.58
N GLN A 418 0.66 -12.09 -27.81
CA GLN A 418 -0.71 -12.53 -27.52
C GLN A 418 -1.47 -11.56 -26.60
N THR A 419 -0.77 -10.81 -25.74
CA THR A 419 -1.40 -10.00 -24.69
C THR A 419 -2.50 -9.10 -25.26
N TYR A 420 -2.25 -8.33 -26.32
CA TYR A 420 -3.23 -7.39 -26.87
C TYR A 420 -3.78 -7.76 -28.25
N GLU A 421 -3.51 -8.98 -28.74
CA GLU A 421 -3.85 -9.41 -30.11
C GLU A 421 -5.33 -9.22 -30.46
N ASN A 422 -6.24 -9.60 -29.54
CA ASN A 422 -7.69 -9.57 -29.77
C ASN A 422 -8.42 -8.44 -29.02
N PHE A 423 -7.69 -7.40 -28.60
CA PHE A 423 -8.25 -6.38 -27.72
C PHE A 423 -9.44 -5.64 -28.36
N ALA A 424 -9.37 -5.33 -29.65
CA ALA A 424 -10.43 -4.60 -30.34
C ALA A 424 -11.72 -5.43 -30.45
N GLU A 425 -11.61 -6.74 -30.68
CA GLU A 425 -12.75 -7.65 -30.73
C GLU A 425 -13.40 -7.87 -29.35
N GLU A 426 -12.65 -7.74 -28.26
CA GLU A 426 -13.13 -7.88 -26.88
C GLU A 426 -13.98 -6.67 -26.41
N LEU A 427 -13.76 -5.48 -26.99
CA LEU A 427 -14.35 -4.22 -26.53
C LEU A 427 -15.89 -4.20 -26.48
N PRO A 428 -16.63 -4.66 -27.50
CA PRO A 428 -18.09 -4.65 -27.45
C PRO A 428 -18.64 -5.46 -26.28
N ALA A 429 -18.14 -6.69 -26.08
CA ALA A 429 -18.58 -7.55 -24.99
C ALA A 429 -18.22 -6.96 -23.61
N ALA A 430 -17.04 -6.34 -23.49
CA ALA A 430 -16.62 -5.67 -22.26
C ALA A 430 -17.50 -4.44 -21.94
N PHE A 431 -17.85 -3.63 -22.95
CA PHE A 431 -18.74 -2.49 -22.76
C PHE A 431 -20.18 -2.93 -22.47
N ASP A 432 -20.66 -4.00 -23.07
CA ASP A 432 -21.95 -4.59 -22.74
C ASP A 432 -21.96 -5.07 -21.28
N GLU A 433 -20.89 -5.68 -20.79
CA GLU A 433 -20.74 -6.07 -19.36
C GLU A 433 -20.72 -4.84 -18.43
N ILE A 434 -19.90 -3.84 -18.73
CA ILE A 434 -19.75 -2.63 -17.89
C ILE A 434 -21.05 -1.85 -17.78
N PHE A 435 -21.70 -1.62 -18.93
CA PHE A 435 -22.85 -0.74 -19.07
C PHE A 435 -24.18 -1.48 -19.14
N HIS A 436 -24.21 -2.76 -18.79
CA HIS A 436 -25.46 -3.54 -18.71
C HIS A 436 -26.47 -2.84 -17.79
N GLY A 437 -27.70 -2.63 -18.27
CA GLY A 437 -28.75 -1.94 -17.51
C GLY A 437 -28.56 -0.42 -17.36
N TRP A 438 -27.61 0.19 -18.07
CA TRP A 438 -27.43 1.64 -18.14
C TRP A 438 -28.22 2.27 -19.31
N GLU A 439 -29.43 1.77 -19.55
CA GLU A 439 -30.28 2.12 -20.69
C GLU A 439 -31.20 3.34 -20.46
N GLN A 440 -31.16 3.93 -19.27
CA GLN A 440 -32.00 5.09 -18.90
C GLN A 440 -31.39 6.42 -19.35
N GLU A 441 -32.24 7.39 -19.69
CA GLU A 441 -31.83 8.77 -20.05
C GLU A 441 -31.08 9.46 -18.91
N GLY A 442 -29.99 10.16 -19.25
CA GLY A 442 -29.17 10.97 -18.34
C GLY A 442 -27.71 10.53 -18.25
N GLU A 443 -26.89 11.38 -17.62
CA GLU A 443 -25.48 11.10 -17.37
C GLU A 443 -25.32 10.17 -16.17
N ARG A 444 -24.47 9.13 -16.32
CA ARG A 444 -24.10 8.22 -15.22
C ARG A 444 -22.60 8.13 -15.10
N LEU A 445 -22.11 8.11 -13.86
CA LEU A 445 -20.70 7.99 -13.52
C LEU A 445 -20.54 7.00 -12.36
N TYR A 446 -19.72 5.98 -12.57
CA TYR A 446 -19.29 5.05 -11.54
C TYR A 446 -17.78 5.14 -11.41
N LYS A 447 -17.27 5.19 -10.18
CA LYS A 447 -15.83 5.25 -9.90
C LYS A 447 -15.44 4.16 -8.93
N ILE A 448 -14.24 3.62 -9.11
CA ILE A 448 -13.57 2.74 -8.18
C ILE A 448 -12.30 3.45 -7.72
N LYS A 449 -12.26 3.87 -6.46
CA LYS A 449 -11.09 4.58 -5.93
C LYS A 449 -9.91 3.63 -5.79
N MET A 450 -8.70 4.06 -6.12
CA MET A 450 -7.50 3.31 -5.79
C MET A 450 -6.97 3.73 -4.42
N ASP A 451 -6.85 5.03 -4.22
CA ASP A 451 -6.26 5.64 -3.03
C ASP A 451 -6.90 7.01 -2.77
N ASP A 452 -6.32 7.76 -1.82
CA ASP A 452 -6.78 9.10 -1.46
C ASP A 452 -6.15 10.22 -2.34
N SER A 453 -5.29 9.88 -3.31
CA SER A 453 -4.67 10.86 -4.23
C SER A 453 -5.62 11.33 -5.33
N GLY A 454 -6.80 10.71 -5.43
CA GLY A 454 -7.77 10.96 -6.50
C GLY A 454 -7.64 10.00 -7.67
N SER A 455 -6.70 9.05 -7.61
CA SER A 455 -6.54 8.01 -8.61
C SER A 455 -7.73 7.04 -8.56
N CYS A 456 -8.36 6.80 -9.71
CA CYS A 456 -9.53 5.94 -9.78
C CYS A 456 -9.76 5.35 -11.17
N PHE A 457 -10.36 4.16 -11.21
CA PHE A 457 -11.03 3.69 -12.41
C PHE A 457 -12.40 4.34 -12.51
N PHE A 458 -12.83 4.64 -13.73
CA PHE A 458 -14.13 5.26 -13.96
C PHE A 458 -14.84 4.65 -15.17
N PHE A 459 -16.17 4.71 -15.11
CA PHE A 459 -17.07 4.24 -16.15
C PHE A 459 -18.20 5.25 -16.25
N GLN A 460 -18.42 5.78 -17.45
CA GLN A 460 -19.33 6.88 -17.67
C GLN A 460 -20.13 6.67 -18.95
N SER A 461 -21.40 7.06 -18.93
CA SER A 461 -22.25 7.13 -20.11
C SER A 461 -22.92 8.48 -20.18
N HIS A 462 -22.99 9.05 -21.39
CA HIS A 462 -23.73 10.26 -21.68
C HIS A 462 -24.83 9.95 -22.70
N GLU A 463 -26.05 9.76 -22.19
CA GLU A 463 -27.25 9.52 -22.98
C GLU A 463 -27.03 8.45 -24.08
N GLN A 464 -27.35 8.79 -25.34
CA GLN A 464 -27.10 7.96 -26.52
C GLN A 464 -25.94 8.50 -27.37
N GLU A 465 -25.08 9.33 -26.81
CA GLU A 465 -23.94 9.90 -27.55
C GLU A 465 -22.70 9.02 -27.41
N TRP A 466 -22.25 8.76 -26.18
CA TRP A 466 -21.04 7.99 -25.94
C TRP A 466 -21.03 7.25 -24.60
N LYS A 467 -20.20 6.22 -24.55
CA LYS A 467 -19.83 5.48 -23.33
C LYS A 467 -18.32 5.49 -23.22
N GLN A 468 -17.77 5.63 -22.02
CA GLN A 468 -16.32 5.57 -21.82
C GLN A 468 -15.94 4.91 -20.51
N ALA A 469 -14.80 4.21 -20.54
CA ALA A 469 -14.23 3.54 -19.40
C ALA A 469 -12.72 3.78 -19.38
N GLY A 470 -12.16 3.99 -18.21
CA GLY A 470 -10.75 4.36 -18.11
C GLY A 470 -10.22 4.49 -16.70
N PHE A 471 -9.08 5.14 -16.62
CA PHE A 471 -8.31 5.39 -15.42
C PHE A 471 -7.93 6.87 -15.35
N ILE A 472 -8.09 7.45 -14.16
CA ILE A 472 -7.61 8.78 -13.80
C ILE A 472 -6.44 8.57 -12.85
N ASP A 473 -5.30 9.16 -13.15
CA ASP A 473 -4.17 9.26 -12.24
C ASP A 473 -4.22 10.62 -11.53
N GLY A 474 -4.53 10.59 -10.23
CA GLY A 474 -4.63 11.80 -9.42
C GLY A 474 -3.27 12.38 -9.01
N THR A 475 -2.22 11.56 -9.07
CA THR A 475 -0.87 11.92 -8.64
C THR A 475 -0.09 12.62 -9.77
N ARG A 476 -0.29 12.15 -11.01
CA ARG A 476 0.42 12.64 -12.21
C ARG A 476 -0.50 13.33 -13.21
N TYR A 477 -1.75 13.59 -12.83
CA TYR A 477 -2.72 14.42 -13.56
C TYR A 477 -2.94 13.99 -15.02
N TYR A 478 -3.25 12.71 -15.24
CA TYR A 478 -3.58 12.22 -16.57
C TYR A 478 -4.81 11.30 -16.58
N ILE A 479 -5.42 11.14 -17.75
CA ILE A 479 -6.57 10.26 -17.97
C ILE A 479 -6.30 9.36 -19.18
N LEU A 480 -6.43 8.05 -18.97
CA LEU A 480 -6.39 7.03 -20.02
C LEU A 480 -7.78 6.43 -20.18
N ARG A 481 -8.36 6.44 -21.39
CA ARG A 481 -9.72 5.90 -21.57
C ARG A 481 -10.00 5.37 -22.96
N VAL A 482 -10.90 4.39 -22.99
CA VAL A 482 -11.58 3.91 -24.20
C VAL A 482 -12.93 4.59 -24.28
N CYS A 483 -13.28 5.14 -25.44
CA CYS A 483 -14.58 5.75 -25.72
C CYS A 483 -15.26 5.03 -26.88
N TRP A 484 -16.53 4.68 -26.70
CA TRP A 484 -17.43 4.22 -27.75
C TRP A 484 -18.40 5.35 -28.11
N TYR A 485 -18.31 5.83 -29.33
CA TYR A 485 -19.24 6.81 -29.87
C TYR A 485 -20.39 6.11 -30.57
N ILE A 486 -21.59 6.23 -30.00
CA ILE A 486 -22.76 5.46 -30.39
C ILE A 486 -23.28 5.90 -31.75
N THR A 487 -23.24 7.20 -32.07
CA THR A 487 -23.76 7.71 -33.35
C THR A 487 -22.83 7.37 -34.51
N GLU A 488 -21.53 7.50 -34.29
CA GLU A 488 -20.46 7.26 -35.25
C GLU A 488 -20.15 5.77 -35.41
N GLN A 489 -20.56 4.95 -34.43
CA GLN A 489 -20.24 3.51 -34.35
C GLN A 489 -18.73 3.28 -34.40
N SER A 490 -17.98 4.07 -33.64
CA SER A 490 -16.52 4.06 -33.64
C SER A 490 -15.92 4.04 -32.25
N TRP A 491 -14.77 3.38 -32.14
CA TRP A 491 -13.95 3.32 -30.94
C TRP A 491 -12.81 4.31 -31.02
N GLU A 492 -12.53 4.98 -29.90
CA GLU A 492 -11.35 5.81 -29.75
C GLU A 492 -10.65 5.52 -28.42
N MET A 493 -9.33 5.64 -28.42
CA MET A 493 -8.49 5.58 -27.22
C MET A 493 -7.81 6.93 -27.01
N LEU A 494 -7.94 7.45 -25.79
CA LEU A 494 -7.54 8.79 -25.43
C LEU A 494 -6.55 8.75 -24.27
N TYR A 495 -5.43 9.44 -24.44
CA TYR A 495 -4.49 9.78 -23.37
C TYR A 495 -4.47 11.30 -23.21
N ASP A 496 -5.07 11.79 -22.14
CA ASP A 496 -5.14 13.21 -21.81
C ASP A 496 -4.17 13.51 -20.68
N VAL A 497 -3.39 14.57 -20.83
CA VAL A 497 -2.50 15.05 -19.78
C VAL A 497 -2.89 16.45 -19.37
N TYR A 498 -2.92 16.66 -18.07
CA TYR A 498 -3.34 17.88 -17.42
C TYR A 498 -2.18 18.47 -16.62
N ASN A 499 -2.28 19.75 -16.30
CA ASN A 499 -1.45 20.36 -15.26
C ASN A 499 -2.05 20.07 -13.87
N GLU A 500 -1.37 20.53 -12.82
CA GLU A 500 -1.81 20.37 -11.43
C GLU A 500 -3.17 21.06 -11.13
N GLN A 501 -3.61 21.98 -11.98
CA GLN A 501 -4.91 22.66 -11.90
C GLN A 501 -6.00 21.92 -12.70
N TRP A 502 -5.72 20.73 -13.22
CA TRP A 502 -6.60 19.95 -14.09
C TRP A 502 -6.99 20.67 -15.40
N GLU A 503 -6.11 21.53 -15.92
CA GLU A 503 -6.25 22.13 -17.23
C GLU A 503 -5.56 21.26 -18.28
N LEU A 504 -6.32 20.84 -19.30
CA LEU A 504 -5.83 19.96 -20.37
C LEU A 504 -4.67 20.63 -21.11
N GLN A 505 -3.51 19.97 -21.11
CA GLN A 505 -2.31 20.43 -21.82
C GLN A 505 -2.25 19.84 -23.22
N TYR A 506 -2.49 18.52 -23.32
CA TYR A 506 -2.45 17.79 -24.58
C TYR A 506 -3.27 16.50 -24.49
N GLN A 507 -3.69 16.03 -25.67
CA GLN A 507 -4.49 14.84 -25.85
C GLN A 507 -3.94 14.03 -27.02
N PHE A 508 -3.72 12.74 -26.81
CA PHE A 508 -3.38 11.79 -27.85
C PHE A 508 -4.60 10.93 -28.15
N GLN A 509 -5.02 10.92 -29.41
CA GLN A 509 -6.15 10.14 -29.90
C GLN A 509 -5.64 9.05 -30.84
N THR A 510 -6.05 7.81 -30.56
CA THR A 510 -5.60 6.61 -31.30
C THR A 510 -6.75 5.63 -31.47
N ALA A 511 -6.59 4.66 -32.38
CA ALA A 511 -7.55 3.58 -32.60
C ALA A 511 -7.16 2.33 -31.78
N PRO A 512 -8.09 1.44 -31.44
CA PRO A 512 -7.78 0.20 -30.71
C PRO A 512 -6.74 -0.71 -31.38
N GLU A 513 -6.60 -0.63 -32.70
CA GLU A 513 -5.65 -1.43 -33.49
C GLU A 513 -4.22 -0.89 -33.42
N ASP A 514 -4.05 0.36 -32.98
CA ASP A 514 -2.75 1.00 -32.90
C ASP A 514 -1.84 0.36 -31.84
N GLN A 515 -0.53 0.56 -32.04
CA GLN A 515 0.54 0.02 -31.20
C GLN A 515 1.40 1.13 -30.57
N TYR A 516 0.89 2.36 -30.54
CA TYR A 516 1.57 3.48 -29.85
C TYR A 516 1.57 3.24 -28.34
N THR A 517 2.56 3.79 -27.64
CA THR A 517 2.66 3.71 -26.17
C THR A 517 1.38 4.19 -25.48
N SER A 518 0.78 5.30 -25.95
CA SER A 518 -0.50 5.81 -25.45
C SER A 518 -1.62 4.77 -25.58
N THR A 519 -1.74 4.12 -26.74
CA THR A 519 -2.75 3.10 -27.02
C THR A 519 -2.57 1.89 -26.10
N LEU A 520 -1.34 1.39 -25.96
CA LEU A 520 -1.05 0.23 -25.12
C LEU A 520 -1.29 0.53 -23.63
N ALA A 521 -0.96 1.73 -23.17
CA ALA A 521 -1.27 2.18 -21.81
C ALA A 521 -2.78 2.20 -21.54
N VAL A 522 -3.59 2.68 -22.50
CA VAL A 522 -5.05 2.60 -22.42
C VAL A 522 -5.52 1.15 -22.33
N LYS A 523 -4.98 0.24 -23.16
CA LYS A 523 -5.33 -1.19 -23.13
C LYS A 523 -5.04 -1.83 -21.76
N LYS A 524 -3.86 -1.57 -21.19
CA LYS A 524 -3.49 -2.03 -19.84
C LYS A 524 -4.50 -1.54 -18.79
N ARG A 525 -4.68 -0.21 -18.69
CA ARG A 525 -5.55 0.38 -17.67
C ARG A 525 -7.02 0.02 -17.84
N PHE A 526 -7.50 -0.16 -19.07
CA PHE A 526 -8.86 -0.64 -19.31
C PHE A 526 -9.09 -2.06 -18.78
N ARG A 527 -8.14 -2.98 -18.99
CA ARG A 527 -8.25 -4.34 -18.44
C ARG A 527 -8.18 -4.35 -16.92
N GLU A 528 -7.32 -3.53 -16.33
CA GLU A 528 -7.28 -3.36 -14.87
C GLU A 528 -8.60 -2.80 -14.33
N ALA A 529 -9.19 -1.79 -15.01
CA ALA A 529 -10.50 -1.25 -14.66
C ALA A 529 -11.58 -2.33 -14.71
N LEU A 530 -11.63 -3.12 -15.78
CA LEU A 530 -12.59 -4.21 -15.92
C LEU A 530 -12.39 -5.28 -14.83
N GLN A 531 -11.14 -5.64 -14.52
CA GLN A 531 -10.82 -6.59 -13.46
C GLN A 531 -11.23 -6.06 -12.07
N ALA A 532 -10.96 -4.79 -11.78
CA ALA A 532 -11.36 -4.14 -10.54
C ALA A 532 -12.89 -4.09 -10.39
N LEU A 533 -13.60 -3.76 -11.48
CA LEU A 533 -15.07 -3.76 -11.52
C LEU A 533 -15.63 -5.15 -11.21
N ARG A 534 -15.05 -6.19 -11.81
CA ARG A 534 -15.43 -7.58 -11.60
C ARG A 534 -15.21 -8.00 -10.13
N ARG A 535 -14.02 -7.74 -9.57
CA ARG A 535 -13.71 -8.06 -8.17
C ARG A 535 -14.71 -7.43 -7.17
N GLN A 536 -15.13 -6.19 -7.40
CA GLN A 536 -16.11 -5.53 -6.52
C GLN A 536 -17.54 -6.06 -6.70
N ARG A 537 -17.94 -6.47 -7.91
CA ARG A 537 -19.35 -6.77 -8.22
C ARG A 537 -19.71 -8.25 -8.17
N ARG A 538 -18.75 -9.15 -8.38
CA ARG A 538 -18.99 -10.58 -8.49
C ARG A 538 -17.95 -11.42 -7.74
N PRO A 539 -18.26 -12.70 -7.45
CA PRO A 539 -17.30 -13.63 -6.87
C PRO A 539 -16.02 -13.78 -7.71
N GLY A 540 -14.94 -14.22 -7.08
CA GLY A 540 -13.67 -14.50 -7.76
C GLY A 540 -13.83 -15.47 -8.93
N GLY A 541 -13.05 -15.28 -10.01
CA GLY A 541 -13.20 -16.07 -11.24
C GLY A 541 -13.10 -17.57 -11.02
N LYS A 542 -12.14 -18.01 -10.20
CA LYS A 542 -11.96 -19.41 -9.84
C LYS A 542 -13.10 -19.98 -9.01
N LEU A 543 -13.70 -19.17 -8.13
CA LEU A 543 -14.91 -19.57 -7.42
C LEU A 543 -16.09 -19.73 -8.39
N LEU A 544 -16.21 -18.88 -9.42
CA LEU A 544 -17.25 -19.04 -10.44
C LEU A 544 -17.08 -20.37 -11.20
N ASP A 545 -15.84 -20.76 -11.53
CA ASP A 545 -15.55 -22.05 -12.15
C ASP A 545 -15.93 -23.22 -11.23
N VAL A 546 -15.61 -23.11 -9.93
CA VAL A 546 -16.01 -24.07 -8.91
C VAL A 546 -17.54 -24.20 -8.79
N LEU A 547 -18.27 -23.09 -8.77
CA LEU A 547 -19.73 -23.07 -8.67
C LEU A 547 -20.42 -23.65 -9.91
N SER A 548 -19.75 -23.57 -11.07
CA SER A 548 -20.20 -24.14 -12.34
C SER A 548 -19.92 -25.65 -12.43
N MET A 549 -18.70 -26.08 -12.08
CA MET A 549 -18.26 -27.48 -12.23
C MET A 549 -18.60 -28.37 -11.02
N GLY A 550 -18.82 -27.81 -9.85
CA GLY A 550 -19.04 -28.54 -8.60
C GLY A 550 -17.88 -29.49 -8.27
N GLU A 551 -18.19 -30.73 -7.89
CA GLU A 551 -17.19 -31.79 -7.61
C GLU A 551 -16.33 -32.17 -8.82
N GLY A 552 -16.69 -31.72 -10.03
CA GLY A 552 -15.87 -31.91 -11.23
C GLY A 552 -14.65 -30.99 -11.30
N HIS A 553 -14.57 -29.96 -10.46
CA HIS A 553 -13.45 -29.01 -10.44
C HIS A 553 -12.20 -29.62 -9.76
N PRO A 554 -10.97 -29.44 -10.29
CA PRO A 554 -9.76 -30.03 -9.70
C PRO A 554 -9.50 -29.61 -8.25
N ASP A 555 -9.85 -28.37 -7.90
CA ASP A 555 -9.62 -27.83 -6.55
C ASP A 555 -10.73 -28.13 -5.54
N VAL A 556 -11.82 -28.79 -5.95
CA VAL A 556 -12.92 -29.15 -5.04
C VAL A 556 -12.76 -30.60 -4.65
N GLN A 557 -12.69 -30.88 -3.34
CA GLN A 557 -12.71 -32.23 -2.80
C GLN A 557 -14.12 -32.84 -2.88
N GLU A 558 -15.10 -32.11 -2.37
CA GLU A 558 -16.49 -32.54 -2.27
C GLU A 558 -17.43 -31.34 -2.10
N VAL A 559 -18.71 -31.54 -2.42
CA VAL A 559 -19.77 -30.55 -2.18
C VAL A 559 -20.80 -31.15 -1.23
N VAL A 560 -20.90 -30.60 -0.02
CA VAL A 560 -21.72 -31.15 1.06
C VAL A 560 -23.01 -30.38 1.20
N ARG A 561 -24.16 -31.06 1.29
CA ARG A 561 -25.42 -30.42 1.71
C ARG A 561 -25.47 -30.38 3.24
N ALA A 562 -25.22 -29.20 3.80
CA ALA A 562 -25.01 -29.01 5.24
C ALA A 562 -26.30 -28.82 6.04
N SER A 563 -27.27 -28.09 5.49
CA SER A 563 -28.50 -27.72 6.21
C SER A 563 -29.65 -27.45 5.24
N ASP A 564 -30.89 -27.54 5.73
CA ASP A 564 -32.08 -27.02 5.07
C ASP A 564 -32.57 -25.79 5.85
N LEU A 565 -32.32 -24.59 5.31
CA LEU A 565 -32.52 -23.33 6.00
C LEU A 565 -33.97 -22.84 5.85
N TYR A 566 -34.65 -22.56 6.97
CA TYR A 566 -36.00 -22.01 7.00
C TYR A 566 -35.97 -20.48 6.90
N ILE A 567 -36.61 -19.96 5.85
CA ILE A 567 -36.57 -18.55 5.44
C ILE A 567 -38.01 -18.02 5.36
N PRO A 568 -38.61 -17.60 6.49
CA PRO A 568 -40.00 -17.11 6.55
C PRO A 568 -40.17 -15.68 6.01
N SER A 569 -39.19 -14.81 6.22
CA SER A 569 -39.30 -13.41 5.78
C SER A 569 -38.70 -13.24 4.38
N GLY A 570 -37.63 -13.95 4.05
CA GLY A 570 -36.85 -13.70 2.82
C GLY A 570 -35.83 -12.57 3.00
N SER A 571 -35.59 -12.13 4.23
CA SER A 571 -34.47 -11.27 4.58
C SER A 571 -33.37 -12.12 5.21
N ILE A 572 -32.26 -12.28 4.51
CA ILE A 572 -31.15 -13.13 4.95
C ILE A 572 -30.12 -12.30 5.71
N VAL A 573 -29.62 -12.86 6.82
CA VAL A 573 -28.49 -12.40 7.60
C VAL A 573 -27.34 -13.39 7.40
N ALA A 574 -26.15 -12.85 7.14
CA ALA A 574 -24.89 -13.58 7.24
C ALA A 574 -24.02 -12.91 8.31
N ALA A 575 -23.54 -13.70 9.28
CA ALA A 575 -22.82 -13.20 10.45
C ALA A 575 -21.97 -14.30 11.10
N ASP A 576 -21.12 -13.90 12.03
CA ASP A 576 -20.59 -14.79 13.06
C ASP A 576 -21.70 -15.14 14.07
N PRO A 577 -21.98 -16.44 14.35
CA PRO A 577 -23.06 -16.87 15.23
C PRO A 577 -22.79 -16.61 16.72
N LEU A 578 -21.63 -16.05 17.09
CA LEU A 578 -21.25 -15.76 18.47
C LEU A 578 -21.08 -14.26 18.73
N THR A 579 -20.40 -13.52 17.85
CA THR A 579 -20.01 -12.12 18.11
C THR A 579 -20.85 -11.07 17.39
N ASN A 580 -21.56 -11.41 16.30
CA ASN A 580 -22.18 -10.42 15.41
C ASN A 580 -23.63 -10.72 14.99
N MET A 581 -24.39 -11.45 15.82
CA MET A 581 -25.75 -11.88 15.46
C MET A 581 -26.77 -10.74 15.32
N GLU A 582 -26.53 -9.57 15.90
CA GLU A 582 -27.42 -8.39 15.74
C GLU A 582 -27.28 -7.69 14.39
N ARG A 583 -26.40 -8.19 13.51
CA ARG A 583 -26.16 -7.65 12.18
C ARG A 583 -27.46 -7.59 11.36
N PRO A 584 -27.75 -6.45 10.69
CA PRO A 584 -28.92 -6.33 9.82
C PRO A 584 -28.91 -7.31 8.64
N ALA A 585 -30.10 -7.65 8.15
CA ALA A 585 -30.24 -8.43 6.92
C ALA A 585 -29.79 -7.65 5.67
N PHE A 586 -29.40 -8.39 4.63
CA PHE A 586 -29.11 -7.81 3.32
C PHE A 586 -30.33 -7.09 2.73
N VAL A 587 -30.07 -6.06 1.92
CA VAL A 587 -31.14 -5.24 1.29
C VAL A 587 -31.97 -6.05 0.29
N ARG A 588 -31.32 -6.93 -0.48
CA ARG A 588 -31.99 -7.76 -1.48
C ARG A 588 -32.72 -8.92 -0.81
N ARG A 589 -34.00 -9.09 -1.16
CA ARG A 589 -34.86 -10.16 -0.64
C ARG A 589 -34.66 -11.47 -1.41
N SER A 590 -34.65 -12.57 -0.68
CA SER A 590 -34.65 -13.93 -1.23
C SER A 590 -36.08 -14.50 -1.34
N PRO A 591 -36.27 -15.61 -2.06
CA PRO A 591 -37.47 -16.43 -1.95
C PRO A 591 -37.74 -16.87 -0.51
N VAL A 592 -39.02 -16.99 -0.17
CA VAL A 592 -39.53 -17.49 1.12
C VAL A 592 -39.78 -19.00 1.01
N GLY A 593 -39.35 -19.77 2.01
CA GLY A 593 -39.45 -21.22 1.98
C GLY A 593 -38.37 -21.92 2.79
N THR A 594 -38.06 -23.17 2.44
CA THR A 594 -36.96 -23.93 3.02
C THR A 594 -36.02 -24.36 1.91
N PHE A 595 -34.75 -24.02 2.04
CA PHE A 595 -33.78 -24.15 0.95
C PHE A 595 -32.48 -24.81 1.42
N PRO A 596 -31.87 -25.69 0.59
CA PRO A 596 -30.63 -26.35 0.95
C PRO A 596 -29.45 -25.36 0.97
N VAL A 597 -28.59 -25.55 1.96
CA VAL A 597 -27.27 -24.93 2.06
C VAL A 597 -26.21 -25.95 1.67
N TYR A 598 -25.37 -25.60 0.72
CA TYR A 598 -24.23 -26.38 0.26
C TYR A 598 -22.93 -25.75 0.73
N LEU A 599 -21.94 -26.59 1.08
CA LEU A 599 -20.59 -26.19 1.41
C LEU A 599 -19.63 -26.82 0.41
N TYR A 600 -18.78 -26.00 -0.20
CA TYR A 600 -17.75 -26.43 -1.14
C TYR A 600 -16.44 -26.57 -0.36
N ILE A 601 -15.88 -27.78 -0.35
CA ILE A 601 -14.65 -28.08 0.39
C ILE A 601 -13.49 -28.12 -0.60
N GLU A 602 -12.48 -27.28 -0.39
CA GLU A 602 -11.29 -27.26 -1.25
C GLU A 602 -10.35 -28.43 -0.93
N ARG A 603 -9.64 -28.90 -1.97
CA ARG A 603 -8.90 -30.16 -1.96
C ARG A 603 -7.56 -30.13 -1.24
N HIS A 604 -6.91 -28.98 -1.16
CA HIS A 604 -5.54 -28.88 -0.69
C HIS A 604 -5.45 -28.86 0.84
N TYR A 605 -6.29 -28.08 1.53
CA TYR A 605 -6.33 -27.98 2.98
C TYR A 605 -7.62 -28.54 3.61
N GLY A 606 -8.59 -28.99 2.80
CA GLY A 606 -9.86 -29.52 3.28
C GLY A 606 -10.79 -28.47 3.87
N ARG A 607 -10.64 -27.19 3.51
CA ARG A 607 -11.42 -26.09 4.07
C ARG A 607 -12.68 -25.79 3.29
N ILE A 608 -13.67 -25.22 3.96
CA ILE A 608 -14.86 -24.68 3.31
C ILE A 608 -14.46 -23.40 2.57
N CYS A 609 -14.39 -23.47 1.24
CA CYS A 609 -14.05 -22.32 0.41
C CYS A 609 -15.28 -21.46 0.04
N CYS A 610 -16.48 -22.04 0.08
CA CYS A 610 -17.72 -21.34 -0.22
C CYS A 610 -18.92 -21.99 0.48
N ALA A 611 -19.83 -21.16 0.99
CA ALA A 611 -21.16 -21.58 1.45
C ALA A 611 -22.23 -21.03 0.51
N GLU A 612 -23.15 -21.86 0.02
CA GLU A 612 -24.20 -21.52 -0.96
C GLU A 612 -25.59 -21.86 -0.42
N ILE A 613 -26.52 -20.90 -0.39
CA ILE A 613 -27.96 -21.16 -0.34
C ILE A 613 -28.47 -21.28 -1.78
N ARG A 614 -29.11 -22.41 -2.11
CA ARG A 614 -29.71 -22.62 -3.44
C ARG A 614 -31.22 -22.47 -3.40
N PHE A 615 -31.74 -21.45 -4.08
CA PHE A 615 -33.17 -21.14 -4.12
C PHE A 615 -33.90 -21.77 -5.31
N SER A 616 -33.21 -21.94 -6.44
CA SER A 616 -33.72 -22.64 -7.63
C SER A 616 -32.59 -23.23 -8.47
N GLU A 617 -32.95 -24.01 -9.48
CA GLU A 617 -32.03 -24.60 -10.49
C GLU A 617 -32.00 -23.77 -11.79
N ASP A 618 -32.56 -22.56 -11.79
CA ASP A 618 -32.51 -21.66 -12.95
C ASP A 618 -31.05 -21.25 -13.25
N GLU A 619 -30.73 -21.01 -14.52
CA GLU A 619 -29.41 -20.55 -14.93
C GLU A 619 -29.08 -19.18 -14.33
N VAL A 620 -27.82 -19.02 -13.89
CA VAL A 620 -27.29 -17.77 -13.37
C VAL A 620 -26.94 -16.86 -14.55
N ALA A 621 -27.57 -15.70 -14.63
CA ALA A 621 -27.29 -14.68 -15.64
C ALA A 621 -26.30 -13.62 -15.13
N THR A 622 -26.40 -13.23 -13.85
CA THR A 622 -25.51 -12.22 -13.26
C THR A 622 -25.33 -12.40 -11.75
N TRP A 623 -24.33 -11.72 -11.20
CA TRP A 623 -24.00 -11.69 -9.78
C TRP A 623 -24.03 -10.26 -9.23
N GLU A 624 -24.41 -10.13 -7.97
CA GLU A 624 -24.39 -8.86 -7.25
C GLU A 624 -23.87 -9.05 -5.83
N MET A 625 -22.98 -8.18 -5.36
CA MET A 625 -22.56 -8.14 -3.96
C MET A 625 -23.74 -7.89 -3.02
N ALA A 626 -23.85 -8.70 -1.98
CA ALA A 626 -24.87 -8.58 -0.95
C ALA A 626 -24.48 -7.47 0.04
N VAL A 627 -25.23 -6.37 0.02
CA VAL A 627 -24.96 -5.18 0.83
C VAL A 627 -26.05 -4.93 1.89
N LEU A 628 -25.69 -4.22 2.95
CA LEU A 628 -26.62 -3.67 3.93
C LEU A 628 -27.18 -2.32 3.50
N SER A 629 -28.22 -1.87 4.21
CA SER A 629 -28.79 -0.53 3.99
C SER A 629 -27.74 0.55 4.19
N GLY A 630 -27.61 1.45 3.21
CA GLY A 630 -26.65 2.56 3.21
C GLY A 630 -25.26 2.21 2.64
N GLN A 631 -24.93 0.92 2.48
CA GLN A 631 -23.70 0.51 1.82
C GLN A 631 -23.84 0.65 0.30
N LYS A 632 -22.83 1.25 -0.32
CA LYS A 632 -22.79 1.55 -1.75
C LYS A 632 -21.49 1.04 -2.34
N VAL A 633 -21.58 0.08 -3.27
CA VAL A 633 -20.41 -0.59 -3.86
C VAL A 633 -19.47 0.41 -4.54
N GLU A 634 -20.01 1.51 -5.08
CA GLU A 634 -19.27 2.64 -5.64
C GLU A 634 -18.38 3.40 -4.64
N GLU A 635 -18.57 3.21 -3.33
CA GLU A 635 -17.76 3.85 -2.29
C GLU A 635 -16.51 3.04 -1.94
N LEU A 636 -16.42 1.76 -2.38
CA LEU A 636 -15.29 0.87 -2.12
C LEU A 636 -14.04 1.26 -2.94
N LYS A 637 -12.88 1.16 -2.30
CA LYS A 637 -11.57 1.18 -2.97
C LYS A 637 -11.31 -0.15 -3.68
N VAL A 638 -10.30 -0.19 -4.56
CA VAL A 638 -9.83 -1.43 -5.18
C VAL A 638 -9.43 -2.43 -4.08
N GLY A 639 -9.94 -3.66 -4.18
CA GLY A 639 -9.67 -4.71 -3.20
C GLY A 639 -10.54 -4.66 -1.94
N GLU A 640 -11.24 -3.56 -1.68
CA GLU A 640 -12.22 -3.51 -0.59
C GLU A 640 -13.51 -4.25 -0.98
N ILE A 641 -14.17 -4.79 0.04
CA ILE A 641 -15.44 -5.49 -0.06
C ILE A 641 -16.41 -5.00 1.01
N PHE A 642 -17.70 -5.16 0.76
CA PHE A 642 -18.66 -5.29 1.85
C PHE A 642 -18.84 -6.76 2.19
N GLY A 643 -18.83 -7.05 3.49
CA GLY A 643 -18.90 -8.41 4.00
C GLY A 643 -19.42 -8.44 5.42
N TYR A 644 -19.22 -9.57 6.08
CA TYR A 644 -19.43 -9.71 7.51
C TYR A 644 -18.13 -10.16 8.19
N PRO A 645 -17.83 -9.64 9.39
CA PRO A 645 -16.69 -10.09 10.18
C PRO A 645 -16.99 -11.48 10.77
N VAL A 646 -15.94 -12.29 10.85
CA VAL A 646 -15.88 -13.57 11.56
C VAL A 646 -14.77 -13.46 12.59
N ASP A 647 -15.09 -13.68 13.86
CA ASP A 647 -14.16 -13.51 14.99
C ASP A 647 -13.95 -14.83 15.76
N THR A 648 -14.70 -15.87 15.41
CA THR A 648 -14.66 -17.18 16.08
C THR A 648 -14.34 -18.33 15.13
N GLY A 649 -13.92 -18.01 13.90
CA GLY A 649 -13.78 -18.95 12.80
C GLY A 649 -15.08 -19.58 12.31
N LEU A 650 -16.25 -19.09 12.75
CA LEU A 650 -17.57 -19.58 12.33
C LEU A 650 -18.35 -18.51 11.57
N GLY A 651 -18.92 -18.91 10.44
CA GLY A 651 -19.93 -18.15 9.71
C GLY A 651 -21.29 -18.83 9.79
N CYS A 652 -22.35 -18.09 9.52
CA CYS A 652 -23.68 -18.68 9.41
C CYS A 652 -24.60 -17.93 8.45
N PHE A 653 -25.60 -18.65 7.95
CA PHE A 653 -26.77 -18.09 7.26
C PHE A 653 -28.03 -18.31 8.08
N MET A 654 -28.87 -17.26 8.17
CA MET A 654 -30.18 -17.33 8.80
C MET A 654 -31.13 -16.28 8.22
N ASP A 655 -32.43 -16.49 8.38
CA ASP A 655 -33.42 -15.43 8.14
C ASP A 655 -33.45 -14.45 9.31
N GLU A 656 -33.80 -13.18 9.06
CA GLU A 656 -33.90 -12.14 10.08
C GLU A 656 -34.82 -12.54 11.26
N GLU A 657 -35.92 -13.25 11.01
CA GLU A 657 -36.78 -13.76 12.07
C GLU A 657 -36.10 -14.85 12.90
N SER A 658 -35.34 -15.73 12.24
CA SER A 658 -34.54 -16.76 12.90
C SER A 658 -33.39 -16.13 13.71
N ALA A 659 -32.75 -15.07 13.22
CA ALA A 659 -31.73 -14.32 13.94
C ALA A 659 -32.23 -13.81 15.29
N ARG A 660 -33.46 -13.27 15.33
CA ARG A 660 -34.09 -12.84 16.59
C ARG A 660 -34.25 -13.99 17.58
N GLN A 661 -34.58 -15.21 17.11
CA GLN A 661 -34.69 -16.38 17.99
C GLN A 661 -33.33 -16.84 18.51
N LEU A 662 -32.28 -16.82 17.67
CA LEU A 662 -30.92 -17.16 18.10
C LEU A 662 -30.39 -16.14 19.12
N ILE A 663 -30.61 -14.84 18.91
CA ILE A 663 -30.22 -13.79 19.87
C ILE A 663 -30.93 -14.01 21.22
N MET A 664 -32.24 -14.29 21.20
CA MET A 664 -32.98 -14.60 22.43
C MET A 664 -32.39 -15.82 23.16
N HIS A 665 -32.06 -16.88 22.42
CA HIS A 665 -31.46 -18.08 23.00
C HIS A 665 -30.04 -17.83 23.56
N GLN A 666 -29.24 -17.02 22.88
CA GLN A 666 -27.93 -16.58 23.39
C GLN A 666 -28.08 -15.76 24.67
N GLN A 667 -29.09 -14.88 24.75
CA GLN A 667 -29.37 -14.12 25.98
C GLN A 667 -29.85 -15.03 27.13
N GLU A 668 -30.56 -16.12 26.84
CA GLU A 668 -31.00 -17.10 27.84
C GLU A 668 -29.83 -17.93 28.40
N LEU A 669 -28.88 -18.33 27.55
CA LEU A 669 -27.71 -19.15 27.93
C LEU A 669 -26.52 -18.32 28.43
N GLY A 670 -26.41 -17.06 28.02
CA GLY A 670 -25.30 -16.17 28.39
C GLY A 670 -23.94 -16.71 27.94
N GLU A 671 -22.95 -16.68 28.84
CA GLU A 671 -21.59 -17.19 28.58
C GLU A 671 -21.56 -18.68 28.19
N HIS A 672 -22.60 -19.44 28.54
CA HIS A 672 -22.71 -20.87 28.22
C HIS A 672 -23.25 -21.15 26.81
N TYR A 673 -23.62 -20.13 26.03
CA TYR A 673 -24.20 -20.35 24.69
C TYR A 673 -23.26 -21.13 23.74
N TYR A 674 -21.95 -20.88 23.83
CA TYR A 674 -20.99 -21.67 23.06
C TYR A 674 -20.86 -23.08 23.63
N ASP A 675 -20.42 -23.21 24.88
CA ASP A 675 -20.09 -24.49 25.51
C ASP A 675 -21.29 -25.45 25.55
N ASP A 676 -22.46 -24.98 25.97
CA ASP A 676 -23.62 -25.84 26.22
C ASP A 676 -24.50 -26.07 24.98
N TYR A 677 -24.25 -25.36 23.87
CA TYR A 677 -25.10 -25.45 22.67
C TYR A 677 -24.31 -25.57 21.37
N LEU A 678 -23.56 -24.55 20.95
CA LEU A 678 -22.86 -24.63 19.67
C LEU A 678 -21.72 -25.65 19.67
N SER A 679 -20.99 -25.79 20.78
CA SER A 679 -19.92 -26.78 20.90
C SER A 679 -20.47 -28.20 20.86
N GLU A 680 -21.60 -28.49 21.51
CA GLU A 680 -22.25 -29.80 21.45
C GLU A 680 -22.74 -30.14 20.03
N LEU A 681 -23.24 -29.14 19.28
CA LEU A 681 -23.69 -29.35 17.90
C LEU A 681 -22.55 -29.62 16.91
N LEU A 682 -21.33 -29.14 17.20
CA LEU A 682 -20.15 -29.29 16.34
C LEU A 682 -19.23 -30.43 16.80
N GLU A 683 -19.08 -30.63 18.10
CA GLU A 683 -18.05 -31.48 18.70
C GLU A 683 -18.61 -32.54 19.66
N GLY A 684 -19.93 -32.53 19.91
CA GLY A 684 -20.61 -33.52 20.75
C GLY A 684 -20.70 -34.92 20.11
N ASP A 685 -21.11 -35.91 20.91
CA ASP A 685 -21.19 -37.32 20.47
C ASP A 685 -22.18 -37.54 19.31
N GLU A 686 -23.18 -36.66 19.17
CA GLU A 686 -24.19 -36.68 18.11
C GLU A 686 -23.91 -35.68 16.97
N ALA A 687 -22.77 -34.98 16.99
CA ALA A 687 -22.42 -34.01 15.97
C ALA A 687 -22.24 -34.69 14.59
N ILE A 688 -22.83 -34.08 13.56
CA ILE A 688 -22.74 -34.58 12.18
C ILE A 688 -21.34 -34.29 11.59
N SER A 689 -20.76 -33.15 11.95
CA SER A 689 -19.46 -32.68 11.50
C SER A 689 -18.88 -31.66 12.48
N SER A 690 -17.55 -31.65 12.62
CA SER A 690 -16.82 -30.59 13.33
C SER A 690 -16.75 -29.27 12.57
N ASP A 691 -17.18 -29.26 11.31
CA ASP A 691 -17.02 -28.11 10.42
C ASP A 691 -18.33 -27.38 10.13
N TYR A 692 -19.48 -28.00 10.41
CA TYR A 692 -20.78 -27.37 10.23
C TYR A 692 -21.88 -28.04 11.05
N CYS A 693 -22.91 -27.28 11.40
CA CYS A 693 -24.10 -27.79 12.07
C CYS A 693 -25.36 -27.00 11.68
N THR A 694 -26.53 -27.49 12.09
CA THR A 694 -27.79 -26.73 12.01
C THR A 694 -28.21 -26.34 13.42
N ALA A 695 -28.13 -25.06 13.72
CA ALA A 695 -28.57 -24.53 15.01
C ALA A 695 -30.10 -24.31 14.99
N VAL A 696 -30.82 -24.99 15.88
CA VAL A 696 -32.26 -24.83 16.12
C VAL A 696 -32.48 -24.35 17.56
N PRO A 697 -32.55 -23.02 17.81
CA PRO A 697 -32.56 -22.48 19.18
C PRO A 697 -33.73 -22.98 20.02
N PHE A 698 -34.91 -23.15 19.42
CA PHE A 698 -36.10 -23.63 20.10
C PHE A 698 -36.70 -24.80 19.30
N PRO A 699 -36.54 -26.07 19.72
CA PRO A 699 -36.98 -27.25 18.95
C PRO A 699 -38.48 -27.31 18.61
N ALA A 700 -39.32 -26.56 19.33
CA ALA A 700 -40.75 -26.44 19.05
C ALA A 700 -41.08 -25.43 17.94
N GLN A 701 -40.09 -24.69 17.45
CA GLN A 701 -40.22 -23.66 16.44
C GLN A 701 -39.43 -24.05 15.17
N PRO A 702 -39.83 -23.58 13.99
CA PRO A 702 -39.15 -23.93 12.74
C PRO A 702 -37.88 -23.11 12.46
N HIS A 703 -37.53 -22.15 13.32
CA HIS A 703 -36.40 -21.25 13.12
C HIS A 703 -35.06 -21.97 13.27
N ASN A 704 -34.15 -21.76 12.32
CA ASN A 704 -32.82 -22.33 12.33
C ASN A 704 -31.77 -21.41 11.70
N ALA A 705 -30.50 -21.76 11.93
CA ALA A 705 -29.34 -21.19 11.25
C ALA A 705 -28.45 -22.33 10.73
N ALA A 706 -27.89 -22.14 9.54
CA ALA A 706 -26.83 -23.00 9.02
C ALA A 706 -25.49 -22.42 9.49
N VAL A 707 -24.76 -23.15 10.34
CA VAL A 707 -23.48 -22.73 10.93
C VAL A 707 -22.35 -23.55 10.31
N PHE A 708 -21.24 -22.92 9.96
CA PHE A 708 -20.11 -23.55 9.28
C PHE A 708 -18.78 -22.87 9.62
N ARG A 709 -17.67 -23.59 9.52
CA ARG A 709 -16.32 -23.00 9.60
C ARG A 709 -16.08 -22.09 8.41
N ALA A 710 -15.55 -20.90 8.69
CA ALA A 710 -15.29 -19.89 7.68
C ALA A 710 -13.86 -20.03 7.14
N GLY A 711 -13.65 -20.79 6.07
CA GLY A 711 -12.36 -20.87 5.37
C GLY A 711 -11.12 -20.93 6.28
N TRP A 712 -10.33 -19.84 6.26
CA TRP A 712 -9.10 -19.68 7.06
C TRP A 712 -9.32 -19.34 8.54
N GLY A 713 -10.55 -19.07 8.96
CA GLY A 713 -10.93 -18.71 10.33
C GLY A 713 -11.45 -17.28 10.41
N ASP A 714 -10.82 -16.49 11.27
CA ASP A 714 -11.21 -15.10 11.50
C ASP A 714 -10.90 -14.25 10.26
N GLY A 715 -11.79 -13.32 9.94
CA GLY A 715 -11.66 -12.52 8.73
C GLY A 715 -12.89 -11.70 8.41
N PHE A 716 -12.93 -11.17 7.19
CA PHE A 716 -14.04 -10.39 6.68
C PHE A 716 -14.43 -10.89 5.30
N TYR A 717 -15.63 -11.44 5.17
CA TYR A 717 -16.02 -12.24 4.00
C TYR A 717 -17.22 -11.65 3.27
N ALA A 718 -17.13 -11.59 1.94
CA ALA A 718 -18.18 -11.06 1.08
C ALA A 718 -19.22 -12.12 0.74
N SER A 719 -20.47 -11.67 0.58
CA SER A 719 -21.56 -12.51 0.08
C SER A 719 -22.08 -11.97 -1.25
N TYR A 720 -22.59 -12.84 -2.11
CA TYR A 720 -23.08 -12.46 -3.44
C TYR A 720 -24.38 -13.18 -3.79
N PHE A 721 -25.35 -12.43 -4.32
CA PHE A 721 -26.58 -12.97 -4.90
C PHE A 721 -26.36 -13.30 -6.37
N ALA A 722 -26.75 -14.51 -6.78
CA ALA A 722 -26.88 -14.87 -8.18
C ALA A 722 -28.33 -14.61 -8.65
N LEU A 723 -28.47 -14.01 -9.83
CA LEU A 723 -29.76 -13.70 -10.44
C LEU A 723 -29.93 -14.42 -11.78
N ASN A 724 -31.15 -14.87 -12.09
CA ASN A 724 -31.51 -15.34 -13.44
C ASN A 724 -31.80 -14.16 -14.39
N GLU A 725 -32.07 -14.46 -15.67
CA GLU A 725 -32.41 -13.43 -16.69
C GLU A 725 -33.62 -12.55 -16.33
N LYS A 726 -34.48 -13.01 -15.40
CA LYS A 726 -35.66 -12.26 -14.92
C LYS A 726 -35.34 -11.41 -13.69
N GLY A 727 -34.08 -11.36 -13.24
CA GLY A 727 -33.64 -10.65 -12.04
C GLY A 727 -34.06 -11.31 -10.72
N GLN A 728 -34.48 -12.58 -10.76
CA GLN A 728 -34.88 -13.33 -9.57
C GLN A 728 -33.67 -14.00 -8.92
N VAL A 729 -33.62 -14.01 -7.59
CA VAL A 729 -32.53 -14.63 -6.84
C VAL A 729 -32.59 -16.16 -6.98
N VAL A 730 -31.51 -16.75 -7.45
CA VAL A 730 -31.36 -18.20 -7.62
C VAL A 730 -30.38 -18.80 -6.63
N ARG A 731 -29.35 -18.05 -6.22
CA ARG A 731 -28.37 -18.46 -5.20
C ARG A 731 -27.95 -17.27 -4.34
N LEU A 732 -27.50 -17.53 -3.12
CA LEU A 732 -26.70 -16.63 -2.30
C LEU A 732 -25.45 -17.38 -1.86
N ILE A 733 -24.27 -16.80 -2.04
CA ILE A 733 -23.02 -17.42 -1.59
C ILE A 733 -22.27 -16.51 -0.61
N THR A 734 -21.38 -17.09 0.19
CA THR A 734 -20.25 -16.41 0.83
C THR A 734 -18.95 -16.99 0.28
N ASP A 735 -18.07 -16.10 -0.16
CA ASP A 735 -16.71 -16.45 -0.60
C ASP A 735 -15.73 -16.32 0.58
N PHE A 736 -15.07 -17.41 0.96
CA PHE A 736 -14.08 -17.42 2.04
C PHE A 736 -12.65 -17.17 1.55
N ASN A 737 -12.48 -16.79 0.28
CA ASN A 737 -11.20 -16.47 -0.33
C ASN A 737 -10.14 -17.57 -0.16
N CYS A 738 -10.57 -18.84 -0.20
CA CYS A 738 -9.67 -19.99 -0.04
C CYS A 738 -9.10 -20.49 -1.36
N LEU A 739 -9.63 -20.01 -2.50
CA LEU A 739 -9.27 -20.50 -3.83
C LEU A 739 -8.28 -19.60 -4.57
N ASP A 740 -8.14 -18.33 -4.15
CA ASP A 740 -7.21 -17.39 -4.77
C ASP A 740 -5.76 -17.89 -4.65
N GLU A 741 -4.95 -17.62 -5.67
CA GLU A 741 -3.58 -18.13 -5.81
C GLU A 741 -2.68 -17.56 -4.70
N HIS A 742 -2.63 -18.34 -3.61
CA HIS A 742 -1.62 -18.40 -2.54
C HIS A 742 -1.69 -17.34 -1.42
N CYS A 743 -1.88 -17.86 -0.19
CA CYS A 743 -1.25 -17.31 1.02
C CYS A 743 0.26 -17.51 0.97
#